data_AF-A0A920D1N3-F1
#
_entry.id   AF-A0A920D1N3-F1
#
_cell.length_a   1.000
_cell.length_b   1.000
_cell.length_c   1.000
_cell.angle_alpha   90.00
_cell.angle_beta   90.00
_cell.angle_gamma   90.00
#
_symmetry.space_group_name_H-M   'P 1'
#
loop_
_entity.id
_entity.type
_entity.pdbx_description
1 polymer ?
#
loop_
_entity_poly.entity_id
_entity_poly.type
_entity_poly.pdbx_seq_one_letter_code
_entity_poly.pdbx_strand_id
1 'polypeptide(L)'
;MSRERTIQQQYFTRDREGIFRTNEGFDTVAKSPGLDNGFIKSALHPYCVYKGPQELLGSDEADASRYPDALGLFHADNGDLVIGRSVYVSTDFTGHRSAFFTHQYVVPKQRKEEFVRDPRRIFAIRGFQSSYDIRSGKSIPELQDIDYDAGSFPENPDGVLARLGIDRKLFQQLLYAMMASATGKKKVYIALDTHVSASSEEAKRLMEIVYSCLPYAIRRLLGFVTYQQEPEGKQHYHVMFVEKGSIRLPDRQLEKDVLFDFPNRRFTGTDLPDTHHPYLDYVWDRRHEPESLRQLHDFCDEALGGEGTAAAFAAIAVPTYDELCTLFEIKQGREALYENNRTGVMNSILNYLTAETAAHKQQLNDLFRRLFSKEARDGHQVPSADYIEPLLRFYSFADESSQATLISCFALFIQRAASTSENGIAGAVPLFDRLLGDDAVLRSVLRQLYGQHPRTVEQYVAYRIEAAGSVQSFVDEMSFWLQSADEWVTQRFFANEVLGKIKKLINAEKAKRSGAARTLYTYFDHLPERKNKQHLKTLCEQFKLEISLETLEGIALPNLGYDDIIQLDFMLDRPSPELVQSLGSGGRLTLDLLMAVYRVLTLDRGRESNAAKSLEKLGPLDLEHAQEMICRALADRIGPADFSKITYAFYHPGAGMDNNAWDAAEYNFDRLLEYISEHTRNTSLIYEFMAWSAADERFSSGSGVNAHYRSALIRYFDRHDSRAFKNKEVRDLLLGVPNRAFAALFREIKLRQSPALVKFMATRKKRLFRIGILALPLALVIVLLSVYWTPITGFILKPTPTLTVDALPEKTAEPEVTVTASASDGGYDPEPKIYVNGELAGYGSISKSVSLKEGENTIEIKSENKYGKVSEPLVKKVLLDIPADEPPDKATDSTPEDGKGASAGSSTGGSGTDEARSAKDGRGTKP
;
A
#
# COMPACT_ATOMS: atom_id res chain seq x y z
N MET A 1 31.76 -13.96 -49.01
CA MET A 1 32.41 -12.63 -48.99
C MET A 1 31.45 -11.64 -49.61
N SER A 2 30.99 -10.63 -48.86
CA SER A 2 30.37 -9.46 -49.51
C SER A 2 31.47 -8.70 -50.24
N ARG A 3 31.17 -8.11 -51.40
CA ARG A 3 31.95 -6.96 -51.84
C ARG A 3 31.65 -5.83 -50.85
N GLU A 4 32.69 -5.16 -50.37
CA GLU A 4 32.53 -3.90 -49.65
C GLU A 4 31.95 -2.87 -50.63
N ARG A 5 31.08 -1.99 -50.13
CA ARG A 5 30.50 -0.95 -50.98
C ARG A 5 31.53 0.16 -51.19
N THR A 6 31.85 0.39 -52.45
CA THR A 6 32.72 1.45 -52.94
C THR A 6 32.12 2.83 -52.70
N ILE A 7 32.99 3.78 -52.38
CA ILE A 7 32.66 5.20 -52.26
C ILE A 7 32.43 5.75 -53.68
N GLN A 8 31.30 6.41 -53.87
CA GLN A 8 30.90 6.96 -55.17
C GLN A 8 31.29 8.44 -55.28
N GLN A 9 31.43 8.94 -56.50
CA GLN A 9 31.80 10.33 -56.81
C GLN A 9 30.79 10.99 -57.75
N GLN A 10 30.63 12.31 -57.61
CA GLN A 10 29.90 13.17 -58.53
C GLN A 10 30.71 14.45 -58.82
N TYR A 11 30.85 14.82 -60.10
CA TYR A 11 31.33 16.14 -60.53
C TYR A 11 30.16 16.93 -61.13
N PHE A 12 29.94 18.15 -60.65
CA PHE A 12 28.88 19.06 -61.09
C PHE A 12 29.45 20.44 -61.39
N THR A 13 29.12 21.00 -62.54
CA THR A 13 29.53 22.35 -62.95
C THR A 13 28.68 22.84 -64.13
N ARG A 14 29.05 23.97 -64.72
CA ARG A 14 28.43 24.52 -65.93
C ARG A 14 29.22 24.10 -67.17
N ASP A 15 28.60 23.32 -68.05
CA ASP A 15 29.20 22.85 -69.30
C ASP A 15 28.18 22.87 -70.45
N ARG A 16 28.60 22.45 -71.65
CA ARG A 16 27.82 22.36 -72.91
C ARG A 16 26.68 21.35 -72.83
N GLU A 17 26.87 20.30 -72.03
CA GLU A 17 25.93 19.24 -71.73
C GLU A 17 26.31 18.57 -70.40
N GLY A 18 25.49 17.65 -69.90
CA GLY A 18 25.77 16.83 -68.73
C GLY A 18 25.18 15.42 -68.86
N ILE A 19 24.88 14.79 -67.73
CA ILE A 19 24.25 13.46 -67.66
C ILE A 19 22.73 13.54 -67.84
N PHE A 20 22.10 14.68 -67.49
CA PHE A 20 20.65 14.86 -67.52
C PHE A 20 20.18 15.94 -68.50
N ARG A 21 21.10 16.77 -69.01
CA ARG A 21 20.83 17.84 -69.98
C ARG A 21 21.74 17.70 -71.20
N THR A 22 21.20 17.93 -72.39
CA THR A 22 21.92 17.93 -73.67
C THR A 22 22.21 19.35 -74.18
N ASN A 23 22.08 20.35 -73.31
CA ASN A 23 22.18 21.77 -73.62
C ASN A 23 22.92 22.51 -72.49
N GLU A 24 23.48 23.68 -72.82
CA GLU A 24 24.28 24.51 -71.91
C GLU A 24 23.58 24.76 -70.57
N GLY A 25 24.30 24.50 -69.47
CA GLY A 25 23.83 24.84 -68.14
C GLY A 25 24.61 24.13 -67.03
N PHE A 26 24.18 24.38 -65.79
CA PHE A 26 24.64 23.60 -64.64
C PHE A 26 23.98 22.21 -64.67
N ASP A 27 24.80 21.17 -64.58
CA ASP A 27 24.39 19.76 -64.47
C ASP A 27 25.53 18.91 -63.87
N THR A 28 25.24 17.64 -63.56
CA THR A 28 26.28 16.64 -63.31
C THR A 28 27.00 16.33 -64.63
N VAL A 29 28.31 16.58 -64.70
CA VAL A 29 29.13 16.32 -65.90
C VAL A 29 29.73 14.91 -65.90
N ALA A 30 30.02 14.35 -64.72
CA ALA A 30 30.46 12.97 -64.55
C ALA A 30 30.02 12.38 -63.21
N LYS A 31 29.82 11.05 -63.16
CA LYS A 31 29.47 10.30 -61.95
C LYS A 31 30.15 8.92 -61.91
N SER A 32 30.24 8.31 -60.73
CA SER A 32 30.56 6.88 -60.62
C SER A 32 29.43 6.00 -61.17
N PRO A 33 29.73 4.84 -61.81
CA PRO A 33 28.71 3.93 -62.35
C PRO A 33 27.61 3.57 -61.35
N GLY A 34 27.96 3.15 -60.13
CA GLY A 34 27.03 2.75 -59.07
C GLY A 34 26.17 3.85 -58.43
N LEU A 35 26.44 5.13 -58.71
CA LEU A 35 25.67 6.24 -58.13
C LEU A 35 24.32 6.44 -58.85
N ASP A 36 23.19 6.37 -58.14
CA ASP A 36 21.87 6.45 -58.77
C ASP A 36 21.52 7.86 -59.31
N ASN A 37 20.86 7.87 -60.47
CA ASN A 37 20.42 9.09 -61.17
C ASN A 37 19.24 9.80 -60.48
N GLY A 38 18.40 9.07 -59.75
CA GLY A 38 17.34 9.65 -58.91
C GLY A 38 17.95 10.34 -57.68
N PHE A 39 18.79 9.60 -56.94
CA PHE A 39 19.51 10.09 -55.77
C PHE A 39 20.34 11.35 -56.06
N ILE A 40 21.06 11.40 -57.19
CA ILE A 40 21.78 12.62 -57.60
C ILE A 40 20.85 13.83 -57.67
N LYS A 41 19.66 13.68 -58.28
CA LYS A 41 18.71 14.79 -58.47
C LYS A 41 17.98 15.20 -57.19
N SER A 42 17.66 14.25 -56.31
CA SER A 42 16.90 14.52 -55.09
C SER A 42 17.79 14.91 -53.90
N ALA A 43 18.92 14.23 -53.72
CA ALA A 43 19.74 14.34 -52.51
C ALA A 43 21.05 15.12 -52.71
N LEU A 44 21.59 15.21 -53.94
CA LEU A 44 22.92 15.80 -54.18
C LEU A 44 22.86 17.17 -54.87
N HIS A 45 22.03 17.31 -55.91
CA HIS A 45 21.79 18.56 -56.64
C HIS A 45 21.39 19.76 -55.74
N PRO A 46 20.57 19.63 -54.68
CA PRO A 46 20.26 20.74 -53.78
C PRO A 46 21.48 21.36 -53.05
N TYR A 47 22.57 20.59 -52.93
CA TYR A 47 23.82 21.02 -52.28
C TYR A 47 24.92 21.35 -53.30
N CYS A 48 24.64 21.21 -54.60
CA CYS A 48 25.49 21.65 -55.71
C CYS A 48 25.27 23.14 -55.99
N VAL A 49 25.54 24.00 -54.99
CA VAL A 49 25.36 25.46 -55.06
C VAL A 49 26.54 26.16 -54.41
N TYR A 50 27.04 27.22 -55.05
CA TYR A 50 28.05 28.13 -54.51
C TYR A 50 27.75 29.57 -54.92
N LYS A 51 28.00 30.52 -54.01
CA LYS A 51 27.91 31.97 -54.23
C LYS A 51 29.21 32.60 -53.73
N GLY A 52 29.98 33.25 -54.59
CA GLY A 52 31.23 33.92 -54.18
C GLY A 52 30.98 35.07 -53.18
N PRO A 53 31.97 35.47 -52.38
CA PRO A 53 31.79 36.56 -51.41
C PRO A 53 31.41 37.88 -52.09
N GLN A 54 30.49 38.63 -51.50
CA GLN A 54 30.13 39.97 -51.96
C GLN A 54 31.36 40.92 -51.98
N GLU A 55 32.29 40.76 -51.02
CA GLU A 55 33.54 41.55 -51.01
C GLU A 55 34.38 41.34 -52.29
N LEU A 56 34.54 40.09 -52.75
CA LEU A 56 35.34 39.75 -53.93
C LEU A 56 34.61 39.99 -55.25
N LEU A 57 33.30 39.69 -55.28
CA LEU A 57 32.45 39.95 -56.45
C LEU A 57 32.29 41.46 -56.70
N GLY A 58 32.21 42.28 -55.64
CA GLY A 58 32.17 43.74 -55.75
C GLY A 58 33.49 44.38 -56.16
N SER A 59 34.60 43.62 -56.20
CA SER A 59 35.92 44.08 -56.65
C SER A 59 36.36 43.51 -58.01
N ASP A 60 35.47 42.80 -58.72
CA ASP A 60 35.77 42.07 -59.97
C ASP A 60 37.02 41.17 -59.87
N GLU A 61 37.20 40.47 -58.73
CA GLU A 61 38.38 39.62 -58.53
C GLU A 61 38.37 38.41 -59.47
N ALA A 62 39.45 38.26 -60.24
CA ALA A 62 39.65 37.24 -61.28
C ALA A 62 40.44 36.02 -60.79
N ASP A 63 41.24 36.16 -59.73
CA ASP A 63 41.97 35.05 -59.11
C ASP A 63 41.03 34.16 -58.29
N ALA A 64 40.62 33.05 -58.91
CA ALA A 64 39.77 32.04 -58.28
C ALA A 64 40.36 31.42 -56.99
N SER A 65 41.68 31.52 -56.76
CA SER A 65 42.31 31.03 -55.52
C SER A 65 42.09 31.96 -54.31
N ARG A 66 41.66 33.21 -54.53
CA ARG A 66 41.26 34.13 -53.45
C ARG A 66 39.85 33.87 -52.93
N TYR A 67 39.03 33.13 -53.66
CA TYR A 67 37.67 32.78 -53.25
C TYR A 67 37.69 31.59 -52.27
N PRO A 68 36.98 31.67 -51.13
CA PRO A 68 36.90 30.55 -50.20
C PRO A 68 36.21 29.35 -50.87
N ASP A 69 36.73 28.14 -50.65
CA ASP A 69 35.99 26.93 -50.97
C ASP A 69 34.83 26.73 -49.98
N ALA A 70 33.92 25.81 -50.27
CA ALA A 70 32.87 25.39 -49.34
C ALA A 70 32.96 23.87 -49.15
N LEU A 71 33.60 23.43 -48.06
CA LEU A 71 33.57 22.05 -47.59
C LEU A 71 32.23 21.83 -46.87
N GLY A 72 31.39 20.97 -47.43
CA GLY A 72 30.09 20.58 -46.89
C GLY A 72 30.07 19.11 -46.48
N LEU A 73 29.42 18.81 -45.37
CA LEU A 73 29.16 17.45 -44.90
C LEU A 73 27.69 17.30 -44.50
N PHE A 74 27.03 16.26 -44.97
CA PHE A 74 25.68 15.92 -44.52
C PHE A 74 25.39 14.41 -44.59
N HIS A 75 24.38 13.98 -43.83
CA HIS A 75 23.85 12.61 -43.88
C HIS A 75 22.55 12.65 -44.70
N ALA A 76 22.46 11.84 -45.74
CA ALA A 76 21.26 11.75 -46.58
C ALA A 76 20.21 10.82 -45.96
N ASP A 77 18.95 10.91 -46.40
CA ASP A 77 17.83 10.12 -45.84
C ASP A 77 17.99 8.59 -45.97
N ASN A 78 18.77 8.12 -46.94
CA ASN A 78 19.13 6.69 -47.07
C ASN A 78 20.17 6.23 -46.03
N GLY A 79 20.77 7.18 -45.30
CA GLY A 79 21.79 6.99 -44.27
C GLY A 79 23.25 7.04 -44.78
N ASP A 80 23.48 7.29 -46.07
CA ASP A 80 24.81 7.53 -46.61
C ASP A 80 25.36 8.89 -46.14
N LEU A 81 26.68 8.99 -46.05
CA LEU A 81 27.41 10.22 -45.69
C LEU A 81 27.91 10.89 -46.97
N VAL A 82 27.54 12.15 -47.18
CA VAL A 82 28.00 12.96 -48.31
C VAL A 82 29.03 13.96 -47.82
N ILE A 83 30.20 14.00 -48.45
CA ILE A 83 31.26 14.98 -48.19
C ILE A 83 31.60 15.67 -49.52
N GLY A 84 31.41 16.98 -49.61
CA GLY A 84 31.59 17.73 -50.85
C GLY A 84 32.45 18.97 -50.69
N ARG A 85 33.16 19.34 -51.75
CA ARG A 85 33.80 20.65 -51.88
C ARG A 85 33.25 21.36 -53.12
N SER A 86 32.74 22.57 -52.92
CA SER A 86 32.44 23.51 -54.01
C SER A 86 33.51 24.60 -54.06
N VAL A 87 33.97 24.96 -55.26
CA VAL A 87 34.95 26.03 -55.51
C VAL A 87 34.45 26.99 -56.59
N TYR A 88 34.86 28.26 -56.50
CA TYR A 88 34.61 29.25 -57.54
C TYR A 88 35.39 28.93 -58.82
N VAL A 89 34.82 29.27 -59.97
CA VAL A 89 35.44 29.16 -61.29
C VAL A 89 35.27 30.50 -62.00
N SER A 90 36.35 31.23 -62.25
CA SER A 90 36.29 32.60 -62.80
C SER A 90 35.77 32.65 -64.24
N THR A 91 36.03 31.63 -65.05
CA THR A 91 35.43 31.47 -66.39
C THR A 91 34.98 30.03 -66.65
N ASP A 92 33.72 29.86 -67.06
CA ASP A 92 33.14 28.61 -67.56
C ASP A 92 33.72 28.19 -68.93
N PHE A 93 33.21 27.10 -69.49
CA PHE A 93 33.63 26.57 -70.80
C PHE A 93 33.50 27.55 -71.99
N THR A 94 32.81 28.69 -71.83
CA THR A 94 32.70 29.75 -72.84
C THR A 94 33.84 30.77 -72.75
N GLY A 95 34.52 30.87 -71.61
CA GLY A 95 35.50 31.92 -71.34
C GLY A 95 34.88 33.28 -70.97
N HIS A 96 33.56 33.36 -70.74
CA HIS A 96 32.84 34.64 -70.63
C HIS A 96 31.97 34.82 -69.38
N ARG A 97 31.82 33.79 -68.53
CA ARG A 97 30.97 33.85 -67.32
C ARG A 97 31.61 33.10 -66.18
N SER A 98 31.49 33.61 -64.96
CA SER A 98 31.86 32.87 -63.76
C SER A 98 30.86 31.72 -63.49
N ALA A 99 31.37 30.68 -62.82
CA ALA A 99 30.64 29.49 -62.44
C ALA A 99 31.19 28.94 -61.12
N PHE A 100 30.85 27.69 -60.80
CA PHE A 100 31.47 26.92 -59.73
C PHE A 100 31.63 25.47 -60.14
N PHE A 101 32.53 24.76 -59.46
CA PHE A 101 32.72 23.33 -59.60
C PHE A 101 32.51 22.66 -58.25
N THR A 102 31.71 21.58 -58.23
CA THR A 102 31.42 20.80 -57.02
C THR A 102 31.86 19.35 -57.24
N HIS A 103 32.76 18.86 -56.40
CA HIS A 103 33.03 17.42 -56.25
C HIS A 103 32.39 16.94 -54.93
N GLN A 104 31.52 15.93 -55.00
CA GLN A 104 30.98 15.22 -53.85
C GLN A 104 31.41 13.75 -53.86
N TYR A 105 31.83 13.27 -52.69
CA TYR A 105 31.92 11.85 -52.35
C TYR A 105 30.63 11.41 -51.66
N VAL A 106 30.16 10.20 -51.98
CA VAL A 106 29.07 9.53 -51.28
C VAL A 106 29.61 8.25 -50.65
N VAL A 107 29.80 8.29 -49.33
CA VAL A 107 30.28 7.19 -48.50
C VAL A 107 29.07 6.35 -48.08
N PRO A 108 29.00 5.05 -48.46
CA PRO A 108 27.89 4.19 -48.10
C PRO A 108 27.67 4.09 -46.59
N LYS A 109 26.41 4.01 -46.14
CA LYS A 109 26.01 3.91 -44.72
C LYS A 109 26.84 2.89 -43.91
N GLN A 110 27.20 1.76 -44.53
CA GLN A 110 27.99 0.69 -43.91
C GLN A 110 29.42 1.12 -43.49
N ARG A 111 29.94 2.19 -44.08
CA ARG A 111 31.32 2.70 -43.91
C ARG A 111 31.40 4.07 -43.23
N LYS A 112 30.25 4.72 -43.00
CA LYS A 112 30.14 6.03 -42.35
C LYS A 112 30.90 6.13 -41.01
N GLU A 113 30.97 5.05 -40.25
CA GLU A 113 31.67 5.01 -38.96
C GLU A 113 33.18 5.27 -39.06
N GLU A 114 33.82 4.91 -40.18
CA GLU A 114 35.24 5.22 -40.43
C GLU A 114 35.50 6.75 -40.38
N PHE A 115 34.57 7.53 -40.93
CA PHE A 115 34.65 8.99 -41.07
C PHE A 115 34.16 9.72 -39.82
N VAL A 116 33.13 9.18 -39.15
CA VAL A 116 32.63 9.69 -37.87
C VAL A 116 33.70 9.58 -36.77
N ARG A 117 34.48 8.49 -36.78
CA ARG A 117 35.43 8.16 -35.71
C ARG A 117 36.79 8.84 -35.87
N ASP A 118 37.26 9.06 -37.11
CA ASP A 118 38.50 9.82 -37.42
C ASP A 118 38.21 11.09 -38.24
N PRO A 119 38.14 12.27 -37.60
CA PRO A 119 37.86 13.56 -38.26
C PRO A 119 38.79 13.88 -39.44
N ARG A 120 40.04 13.37 -39.46
CA ARG A 120 41.00 13.63 -40.54
C ARG A 120 40.50 13.09 -41.90
N ARG A 121 39.67 12.04 -41.88
CA ARG A 121 39.00 11.50 -43.08
C ARG A 121 37.96 12.46 -43.68
N ILE A 122 37.61 13.54 -42.99
CA ILE A 122 36.74 14.62 -43.45
C ILE A 122 37.54 15.89 -43.74
N PHE A 123 38.36 16.35 -42.78
CA PHE A 123 39.01 17.66 -42.84
C PHE A 123 40.36 17.66 -43.57
N ALA A 124 41.05 16.51 -43.64
CA ALA A 124 42.36 16.37 -44.27
C ALA A 124 42.31 15.72 -45.68
N ILE A 125 41.14 15.69 -46.33
CA ILE A 125 40.95 15.14 -47.68
C ILE A 125 41.81 15.90 -48.71
N ARG A 126 42.59 15.15 -49.49
CA ARG A 126 43.45 15.65 -50.57
C ARG A 126 42.85 15.41 -51.98
N GLY A 127 42.06 14.35 -52.16
CA GLY A 127 41.57 13.93 -53.48
C GLY A 127 40.53 14.84 -54.18
N PHE A 128 40.08 15.93 -53.55
CA PHE A 128 39.06 16.81 -54.14
C PHE A 128 39.55 17.51 -55.42
N GLN A 129 38.69 17.54 -56.45
CA GLN A 129 38.95 18.17 -57.73
C GLN A 129 38.42 19.61 -57.76
N SER A 130 38.92 20.42 -58.70
CA SER A 130 38.48 21.83 -58.88
C SER A 130 37.98 22.14 -60.29
N SER A 131 38.11 21.19 -61.22
CA SER A 131 37.65 21.30 -62.61
C SER A 131 37.54 19.89 -63.22
N TYR A 132 36.92 19.79 -64.40
CA TYR A 132 36.84 18.57 -65.19
C TYR A 132 36.62 18.92 -66.67
N ASP A 133 37.27 18.23 -67.60
CA ASP A 133 36.90 18.31 -69.03
C ASP A 133 35.98 17.14 -69.37
N ILE A 134 34.72 17.44 -69.71
CA ILE A 134 33.70 16.46 -70.07
C ILE A 134 34.07 15.57 -71.26
N ARG A 135 35.04 16.00 -72.10
CA ARG A 135 35.66 15.18 -73.16
C ARG A 135 36.35 13.92 -72.64
N SER A 136 36.72 13.89 -71.36
CA SER A 136 37.25 12.71 -70.65
C SER A 136 36.20 11.61 -70.45
N GLY A 137 34.91 11.91 -70.71
CA GLY A 137 33.77 11.01 -70.56
C GLY A 137 32.88 11.39 -69.36
N LYS A 138 31.68 10.81 -69.31
CA LYS A 138 30.69 11.07 -68.26
C LYS A 138 30.74 10.08 -67.08
N SER A 139 31.78 9.26 -67.02
CA SER A 139 31.97 8.24 -65.97
C SER A 139 33.35 8.37 -65.33
N ILE A 140 33.37 8.39 -64.00
CA ILE A 140 34.57 8.51 -63.14
C ILE A 140 34.66 7.30 -62.20
N PRO A 141 35.84 6.95 -61.68
CA PRO A 141 36.02 5.71 -60.91
C PRO A 141 35.17 5.64 -59.65
N GLU A 142 34.95 4.41 -59.19
CA GLU A 142 34.50 4.09 -57.84
C GLU A 142 35.71 3.88 -56.95
N LEU A 143 35.66 4.40 -55.71
CA LEU A 143 36.82 4.43 -54.81
C LEU A 143 36.72 3.38 -53.70
N GLN A 144 37.87 2.80 -53.35
CA GLN A 144 37.99 1.94 -52.16
C GLN A 144 38.24 2.76 -50.90
N ASP A 145 38.90 3.92 -51.01
CA ASP A 145 38.97 4.91 -49.94
C ASP A 145 39.14 6.32 -50.54
N ILE A 146 38.90 7.36 -49.75
CA ILE A 146 39.20 8.75 -50.12
C ILE A 146 40.65 9.06 -49.75
N ASP A 147 41.41 9.71 -50.63
CA ASP A 147 42.77 10.18 -50.32
C ASP A 147 42.73 11.33 -49.30
N TYR A 148 43.36 11.12 -48.14
CA TYR A 148 43.43 12.07 -47.03
C TYR A 148 44.79 12.01 -46.33
N ASP A 149 45.18 13.11 -45.70
CA ASP A 149 46.43 13.18 -44.95
C ASP A 149 46.32 12.54 -43.57
N ALA A 150 46.54 11.22 -43.50
CA ALA A 150 46.64 10.50 -42.23
C ALA A 150 47.82 10.96 -41.34
N GLY A 151 48.79 11.69 -41.91
CA GLY A 151 49.89 12.34 -41.19
C GLY A 151 49.60 13.78 -40.76
N SER A 152 48.43 14.32 -41.11
CA SER A 152 48.00 15.65 -40.65
C SER A 152 47.75 15.62 -39.15
N PHE A 153 48.50 16.44 -38.43
CA PHE A 153 48.19 16.80 -37.06
C PHE A 153 47.30 18.05 -37.10
N PRO A 154 46.14 18.06 -36.43
CA PRO A 154 45.35 19.28 -36.25
C PRO A 154 46.22 20.40 -35.69
N GLU A 155 46.04 21.63 -36.17
CA GLU A 155 46.73 22.78 -35.58
C GLU A 155 46.36 22.88 -34.10
N ASN A 156 47.33 23.28 -33.25
CA ASN A 156 47.12 23.38 -31.80
C ASN A 156 45.83 24.19 -31.51
N PRO A 157 44.80 23.57 -30.87
CA PRO A 157 43.51 24.20 -30.64
C PRO A 157 43.61 25.58 -30.00
N ASP A 158 44.58 25.80 -29.10
CA ASP A 158 44.73 27.10 -28.42
C ASP A 158 45.22 28.20 -29.34
N GLY A 159 46.04 27.86 -30.35
CA GLY A 159 46.46 28.80 -31.38
C GLY A 159 45.28 29.24 -32.25
N VAL A 160 44.45 28.29 -32.68
CA VAL A 160 43.26 28.56 -33.50
C VAL A 160 42.21 29.34 -32.71
N LEU A 161 41.84 28.87 -31.51
CA LEU A 161 40.81 29.49 -30.68
C LEU A 161 41.22 30.90 -30.24
N ALA A 162 42.49 31.13 -29.87
CA ALA A 162 42.97 32.47 -29.53
C ALA A 162 42.99 33.42 -30.73
N ARG A 163 43.37 32.97 -31.94
CA ARG A 163 43.28 33.79 -33.16
C ARG A 163 41.84 34.20 -33.49
N LEU A 164 40.88 33.31 -33.27
CA LEU A 164 39.46 33.54 -33.54
C LEU A 164 38.73 34.26 -32.39
N GLY A 165 39.42 34.58 -31.29
CA GLY A 165 38.82 35.26 -30.14
C GLY A 165 37.83 34.40 -29.34
N ILE A 166 38.00 33.08 -29.37
CA ILE A 166 37.13 32.11 -28.69
C ILE A 166 37.74 31.74 -27.34
N ASP A 167 37.08 32.13 -26.24
CA ASP A 167 37.43 31.71 -24.89
C ASP A 167 36.70 30.41 -24.47
N ARG A 168 36.93 29.95 -23.23
CA ARG A 168 36.26 28.76 -22.65
C ARG A 168 34.74 28.85 -22.76
N LYS A 169 34.17 30.02 -22.44
CA LYS A 169 32.71 30.20 -22.44
C LYS A 169 32.16 30.13 -23.87
N LEU A 170 32.75 30.88 -24.80
CA LEU A 170 32.33 30.87 -26.21
C LEU A 170 32.50 29.47 -26.85
N PHE A 171 33.56 28.74 -26.50
CA PHE A 171 33.75 27.35 -26.95
C PHE A 171 32.66 26.42 -26.41
N GLN A 172 32.36 26.48 -25.11
CA GLN A 172 31.33 25.65 -24.49
C GLN A 172 29.93 25.99 -25.01
N GLN A 173 29.63 27.29 -25.20
CA GLN A 173 28.41 27.76 -25.86
C GLN A 173 28.30 27.23 -27.30
N LEU A 174 29.39 27.25 -28.06
CA LEU A 174 29.43 26.76 -29.44
C LEU A 174 29.22 25.25 -29.52
N LEU A 175 29.90 24.47 -28.67
CA LEU A 175 29.76 23.01 -28.62
C LEU A 175 28.32 22.61 -28.21
N TYR A 176 27.77 23.24 -27.17
CA TYR A 176 26.39 23.05 -26.74
C TYR A 176 25.38 23.39 -27.85
N ALA A 177 25.57 24.52 -28.54
CA ALA A 177 24.72 24.93 -29.66
C ALA A 177 24.76 23.92 -30.82
N MET A 178 25.93 23.36 -31.16
CA MET A 178 26.03 22.31 -32.18
C MET A 178 25.34 21.01 -31.75
N MET A 179 25.47 20.59 -30.48
CA MET A 179 24.77 19.42 -29.96
C MET A 179 23.25 19.58 -29.99
N ALA A 180 22.75 20.75 -29.55
CA ALA A 180 21.33 21.08 -29.59
C ALA A 180 20.79 21.28 -31.03
N SER A 181 21.62 21.73 -31.97
CA SER A 181 21.23 21.89 -33.38
C SER A 181 21.13 20.56 -34.11
N ALA A 182 21.99 19.58 -33.82
CA ALA A 182 21.98 18.25 -34.44
C ALA A 182 20.71 17.41 -34.14
N THR A 183 19.93 17.80 -33.13
CA THR A 183 18.65 17.16 -32.73
C THR A 183 17.44 18.10 -32.84
N GLY A 184 17.67 19.40 -32.68
CA GLY A 184 16.64 20.43 -32.72
C GLY A 184 16.27 20.89 -34.12
N LYS A 185 15.39 21.90 -34.17
CA LYS A 185 15.03 22.60 -35.43
C LYS A 185 15.88 23.86 -35.67
N LYS A 186 16.66 24.29 -34.67
CA LYS A 186 17.50 25.48 -34.75
C LYS A 186 18.77 25.22 -35.56
N LYS A 187 19.23 26.23 -36.30
CA LYS A 187 20.55 26.25 -36.96
C LYS A 187 21.57 27.03 -36.12
N VAL A 188 22.85 26.81 -36.42
CA VAL A 188 23.97 27.61 -35.90
C VAL A 188 24.62 28.34 -37.07
N TYR A 189 24.54 29.67 -37.11
CA TYR A 189 25.24 30.50 -38.10
C TYR A 189 26.46 31.18 -37.47
N ILE A 190 27.61 31.11 -38.15
CA ILE A 190 28.90 31.57 -37.64
C ILE A 190 29.53 32.53 -38.65
N ALA A 191 29.70 33.80 -38.28
CA ALA A 191 30.51 34.75 -39.04
C ALA A 191 31.83 34.97 -38.31
N LEU A 192 32.95 34.56 -38.90
CA LEU A 192 34.28 34.73 -38.32
C LEU A 192 34.88 36.11 -38.64
N ASP A 193 35.70 36.64 -37.74
CA ASP A 193 36.40 37.92 -37.93
C ASP A 193 37.73 37.74 -38.68
N THR A 194 37.65 37.14 -39.87
CA THR A 194 38.78 36.75 -40.72
C THR A 194 38.74 37.47 -42.07
N HIS A 195 39.89 37.64 -42.73
CA HIS A 195 39.93 38.08 -44.13
C HIS A 195 39.21 37.08 -45.04
N VAL A 196 38.49 37.58 -46.05
CA VAL A 196 37.58 36.80 -46.89
C VAL A 196 38.22 35.55 -47.51
N SER A 197 39.47 35.64 -48.01
CA SER A 197 40.18 34.52 -48.63
C SER A 197 40.70 33.46 -47.64
N ALA A 198 40.68 33.74 -46.33
CA ALA A 198 41.08 32.80 -45.27
C ALA A 198 39.86 32.18 -44.55
N SER A 199 38.65 32.67 -44.84
CA SER A 199 37.43 32.38 -44.08
C SER A 199 37.10 30.89 -44.01
N SER A 200 37.07 30.17 -45.14
CA SER A 200 36.78 28.72 -45.16
C SER A 200 37.85 27.90 -44.44
N GLU A 201 39.14 28.24 -44.57
CA GLU A 201 40.22 27.46 -43.95
C GLU A 201 40.26 27.64 -42.42
N GLU A 202 40.03 28.85 -41.89
CA GLU A 202 39.87 29.03 -40.43
C GLU A 202 38.52 28.46 -39.93
N ALA A 203 37.44 28.54 -40.72
CA ALA A 203 36.17 27.88 -40.40
C ALA A 203 36.31 26.35 -40.32
N LYS A 204 37.04 25.76 -41.26
CA LYS A 204 37.39 24.34 -41.32
C LYS A 204 38.24 23.92 -40.13
N ARG A 205 39.25 24.72 -39.73
CA ARG A 205 40.07 24.48 -38.52
C ARG A 205 39.21 24.50 -37.25
N LEU A 206 38.35 25.50 -37.09
CA LEU A 206 37.41 25.56 -35.95
C LEU A 206 36.45 24.36 -35.97
N MET A 207 35.89 24.02 -37.13
CA MET A 207 34.98 22.89 -37.28
C MET A 207 35.67 21.56 -36.98
N GLU A 208 36.94 21.35 -37.36
CA GLU A 208 37.71 20.15 -37.03
C GLU A 208 37.91 20.01 -35.51
N ILE A 209 38.28 21.10 -34.81
CA ILE A 209 38.45 21.11 -33.36
C ILE A 209 37.12 20.78 -32.66
N VAL A 210 36.03 21.46 -33.02
CA VAL A 210 34.71 21.27 -32.39
C VAL A 210 34.14 19.89 -32.73
N TYR A 211 34.26 19.41 -33.97
CA TYR A 211 33.83 18.05 -34.36
C TYR A 211 34.61 16.96 -33.62
N SER A 212 35.91 17.17 -33.39
CA SER A 212 36.75 16.28 -32.58
C SER A 212 36.31 16.23 -31.11
N CYS A 213 35.69 17.29 -30.60
CA CYS A 213 35.16 17.38 -29.24
C CYS A 213 33.69 16.91 -29.11
N LEU A 214 33.02 16.55 -30.22
CA LEU A 214 31.64 16.05 -30.20
C LEU A 214 31.57 14.52 -30.01
N PRO A 215 30.56 13.97 -29.31
CA PRO A 215 30.32 12.53 -29.24
C PRO A 215 29.94 11.91 -30.59
N TYR A 216 30.21 10.62 -30.78
CA TYR A 216 29.93 9.91 -32.04
C TYR A 216 28.44 9.94 -32.44
N ALA A 217 27.50 9.83 -31.51
CA ALA A 217 26.06 9.95 -31.81
C ALA A 217 25.70 11.32 -32.40
N ILE A 218 26.29 12.42 -31.89
CA ILE A 218 26.11 13.76 -32.48
C ILE A 218 26.73 13.82 -33.87
N ARG A 219 27.97 13.33 -34.05
CA ARG A 219 28.68 13.31 -35.34
C ARG A 219 27.95 12.51 -36.43
N ARG A 220 27.12 11.53 -36.06
CA ARG A 220 26.25 10.76 -36.97
C ARG A 220 25.00 11.52 -37.45
N LEU A 221 24.69 12.68 -36.88
CA LEU A 221 23.56 13.55 -37.26
C LEU A 221 24.01 14.92 -37.75
N LEU A 222 25.08 15.47 -37.16
CA LEU A 222 25.61 16.78 -37.50
C LEU A 222 26.04 16.83 -38.97
N GLY A 223 25.61 17.88 -39.65
CA GLY A 223 26.09 18.28 -40.96
C GLY A 223 26.43 19.78 -40.93
N PHE A 224 27.37 20.19 -41.76
CA PHE A 224 27.90 21.55 -41.74
C PHE A 224 28.34 22.02 -43.13
N VAL A 225 28.59 23.32 -43.29
CA VAL A 225 29.32 23.87 -44.43
C VAL A 225 30.26 25.02 -44.02
N THR A 226 31.52 24.99 -44.48
CA THR A 226 32.59 25.94 -44.07
C THR A 226 32.49 27.32 -44.70
N TYR A 227 31.60 27.51 -45.69
CA TYR A 227 31.33 28.82 -46.27
C TYR A 227 29.96 28.86 -47.00
N GLN A 228 29.24 29.97 -46.81
CA GLN A 228 28.09 30.45 -47.58
C GLN A 228 28.14 31.99 -47.62
N GLN A 229 27.51 32.59 -48.64
CA GLN A 229 27.46 34.06 -48.77
C GLN A 229 26.53 34.71 -47.73
N GLU A 230 25.35 34.13 -47.49
CA GLU A 230 24.36 34.61 -46.52
C GLU A 230 23.76 33.41 -45.74
N PRO A 231 23.17 33.63 -44.55
CA PRO A 231 22.42 32.60 -43.83
C PRO A 231 21.26 32.03 -44.66
N GLU A 232 21.22 30.71 -44.87
CA GLU A 232 20.16 30.03 -45.63
C GLU A 232 19.67 28.78 -44.90
N GLY A 233 18.36 28.64 -44.66
CA GLY A 233 17.76 27.54 -43.87
C GLY A 233 17.76 26.15 -44.53
N LYS A 234 18.93 25.63 -44.94
CA LYS A 234 19.06 24.34 -45.65
C LYS A 234 18.76 23.13 -44.75
N GLN A 235 18.27 22.05 -45.37
CA GLN A 235 18.12 20.74 -44.73
C GLN A 235 19.50 20.06 -44.56
N HIS A 236 19.59 19.11 -43.62
CA HIS A 236 20.78 18.37 -43.15
C HIS A 236 22.04 19.16 -42.72
N TYR A 237 22.27 20.40 -43.18
CA TYR A 237 23.26 21.32 -42.64
C TYR A 237 22.70 21.98 -41.36
N HIS A 238 23.32 21.70 -40.23
CA HIS A 238 22.97 22.19 -38.90
C HIS A 238 23.80 23.43 -38.55
N VAL A 239 25.08 23.42 -38.94
CA VAL A 239 26.04 24.52 -38.76
C VAL A 239 26.39 25.14 -40.11
N MET A 240 26.43 26.47 -40.22
CA MET A 240 26.87 27.15 -41.43
C MET A 240 27.77 28.33 -41.11
N PHE A 241 28.94 28.34 -41.70
CA PHE A 241 29.81 29.50 -41.69
C PHE A 241 29.40 30.45 -42.82
N VAL A 242 29.30 31.75 -42.54
CA VAL A 242 28.75 32.76 -43.45
C VAL A 242 29.69 33.97 -43.60
N GLU A 243 29.58 34.69 -44.72
CA GLU A 243 30.39 35.87 -45.02
C GLU A 243 30.29 36.94 -43.90
N LYS A 244 31.42 37.58 -43.59
CA LYS A 244 31.50 38.66 -42.59
C LYS A 244 30.54 39.79 -42.95
N GLY A 245 29.63 40.13 -42.03
CA GLY A 245 28.61 41.17 -42.23
C GLY A 245 27.31 40.71 -42.92
N SER A 246 27.20 39.44 -43.32
CA SER A 246 25.96 38.89 -43.91
C SER A 246 24.81 38.73 -42.90
N ILE A 247 25.09 38.62 -41.60
CA ILE A 247 24.10 38.49 -40.52
C ILE A 247 23.43 39.84 -40.26
N ARG A 248 22.37 40.13 -41.03
CA ARG A 248 21.53 41.32 -40.86
C ARG A 248 20.53 41.09 -39.71
N LEU A 249 20.35 42.09 -38.85
CA LEU A 249 19.29 42.11 -37.83
C LEU A 249 18.61 43.49 -37.80
N PRO A 250 17.31 43.58 -37.48
CA PRO A 250 16.41 42.46 -37.13
C PRO A 250 15.99 41.63 -38.36
N ASP A 251 16.14 40.31 -38.24
CA ASP A 251 15.55 39.33 -39.17
C ASP A 251 14.79 38.27 -38.36
N ARG A 252 13.47 38.25 -38.55
CA ARG A 252 12.52 37.35 -37.88
C ARG A 252 12.71 35.86 -38.20
N GLN A 253 13.48 35.53 -39.24
CA GLN A 253 13.89 34.16 -39.51
C GLN A 253 15.06 33.77 -38.59
N LEU A 254 16.07 34.63 -38.49
CA LEU A 254 17.30 34.38 -37.71
C LEU A 254 17.11 34.56 -36.18
N GLU A 255 16.14 35.38 -35.74
CA GLU A 255 15.77 35.59 -34.32
C GLU A 255 15.51 34.29 -33.52
N LYS A 256 15.26 33.16 -34.18
CA LYS A 256 14.95 31.87 -33.54
C LYS A 256 16.13 30.91 -33.51
N ASP A 257 17.12 31.10 -34.38
CA ASP A 257 18.30 30.25 -34.51
C ASP A 257 19.40 30.68 -33.51
N VAL A 258 20.59 30.09 -33.62
CA VAL A 258 21.76 30.45 -32.80
C VAL A 258 22.77 31.19 -33.68
N LEU A 259 23.23 32.35 -33.21
CA LEU A 259 24.13 33.24 -33.97
C LEU A 259 25.45 33.46 -33.22
N PHE A 260 26.56 33.24 -33.93
CA PHE A 260 27.92 33.59 -33.49
C PHE A 260 28.53 34.59 -34.49
N ASP A 261 28.30 35.88 -34.26
CA ASP A 261 28.80 36.96 -35.09
C ASP A 261 30.01 37.61 -34.41
N PHE A 262 31.19 37.04 -34.67
CA PHE A 262 32.46 37.48 -34.08
C PHE A 262 32.84 38.92 -34.48
N PRO A 263 32.71 39.36 -35.74
CA PRO A 263 32.98 40.76 -36.16
C PRO A 263 32.22 41.81 -35.33
N ASN A 264 30.96 41.54 -35.00
CA ASN A 264 30.14 42.44 -34.18
C ASN A 264 30.12 42.08 -32.69
N ARG A 265 30.88 41.04 -32.27
CA ARG A 265 30.87 40.44 -30.91
C ARG A 265 29.45 40.14 -30.40
N ARG A 266 28.60 39.67 -31.30
CA ARG A 266 27.16 39.51 -31.11
C ARG A 266 26.79 38.02 -31.09
N PHE A 267 26.42 37.54 -29.92
CA PHE A 267 26.09 36.15 -29.66
C PHE A 267 24.63 36.07 -29.22
N THR A 268 23.81 35.27 -29.91
CA THR A 268 22.34 35.25 -29.73
C THR A 268 21.83 33.81 -29.69
N GLY A 269 20.99 33.49 -28.70
CA GLY A 269 20.50 32.13 -28.49
C GLY A 269 21.56 31.16 -27.99
N THR A 270 22.68 31.67 -27.47
CA THR A 270 23.87 30.94 -27.04
C THR A 270 23.89 30.62 -25.54
N ASP A 271 22.82 30.92 -24.81
CA ASP A 271 22.79 30.77 -23.35
C ASP A 271 22.92 29.30 -22.92
N LEU A 272 23.87 29.01 -22.03
CA LEU A 272 23.97 27.73 -21.34
C LEU A 272 22.96 27.71 -20.18
N PRO A 273 22.36 26.55 -19.83
CA PRO A 273 21.65 26.39 -18.58
C PRO A 273 22.55 26.70 -17.38
N ASP A 274 21.96 27.20 -16.28
CA ASP A 274 22.70 27.49 -15.04
C ASP A 274 22.94 26.21 -14.24
N THR A 275 23.73 25.31 -14.84
CA THR A 275 24.08 23.97 -14.33
C THR A 275 25.55 23.65 -14.62
N HIS A 276 26.18 22.87 -13.75
CA HIS A 276 27.54 22.36 -13.99
C HIS A 276 27.53 21.34 -15.14
N HIS A 277 28.49 21.44 -16.07
CA HIS A 277 28.55 20.61 -17.28
C HIS A 277 29.87 19.83 -17.38
N PRO A 278 30.02 18.72 -16.63
CA PRO A 278 31.20 17.84 -16.65
C PRO A 278 31.72 17.50 -18.05
N TYR A 279 30.85 17.27 -19.03
CA TYR A 279 31.26 16.96 -20.39
C TYR A 279 31.91 18.17 -21.08
N LEU A 280 31.26 19.34 -21.01
CA LEU A 280 31.76 20.58 -21.61
C LEU A 280 33.06 21.05 -20.97
N ASP A 281 33.25 20.80 -19.68
CA ASP A 281 34.48 21.10 -18.95
C ASP A 281 35.59 20.09 -19.28
N TYR A 282 35.29 18.78 -19.32
CA TYR A 282 36.26 17.75 -19.68
C TYR A 282 36.78 17.91 -21.11
N VAL A 283 35.91 18.08 -22.10
CA VAL A 283 36.36 18.20 -23.50
C VAL A 283 37.04 19.54 -23.80
N TRP A 284 36.75 20.59 -23.03
CA TRP A 284 37.59 21.78 -23.02
C TRP A 284 38.98 21.41 -22.51
N ASP A 285 39.13 20.94 -21.28
CA ASP A 285 40.44 20.69 -20.66
C ASP A 285 41.26 19.62 -21.41
N ARG A 286 40.62 18.67 -22.12
CA ARG A 286 41.25 17.59 -22.89
C ARG A 286 41.29 17.79 -24.42
N ARG A 287 40.98 18.98 -24.94
CA ARG A 287 40.99 19.29 -26.39
C ARG A 287 42.31 18.98 -27.11
N HIS A 288 43.42 18.89 -26.38
CA HIS A 288 44.77 18.54 -26.88
C HIS A 288 45.11 17.05 -26.84
N GLU A 289 44.20 16.19 -26.35
CA GLU A 289 44.44 14.76 -26.11
C GLU A 289 43.48 13.87 -26.93
N PRO A 290 43.73 13.64 -28.24
CA PRO A 290 42.82 12.88 -29.10
C PRO A 290 42.50 11.46 -28.60
N GLU A 291 43.45 10.81 -27.91
CA GLU A 291 43.25 9.48 -27.32
C GLU A 291 42.33 9.53 -26.09
N SER A 292 42.45 10.56 -25.24
CA SER A 292 41.57 10.75 -24.07
C SER A 292 40.15 11.10 -24.49
N LEU A 293 39.99 11.91 -25.53
CA LEU A 293 38.69 12.17 -26.15
C LEU A 293 38.11 10.89 -26.79
N ARG A 294 38.91 10.12 -27.53
CA ARG A 294 38.47 8.84 -28.11
C ARG A 294 37.98 7.87 -27.03
N GLN A 295 38.72 7.70 -25.94
CA GLN A 295 38.31 6.81 -24.83
C GLN A 295 36.98 7.22 -24.20
N LEU A 296 36.73 8.53 -24.02
CA LEU A 296 35.43 9.03 -23.56
C LEU A 296 34.33 8.78 -24.59
N HIS A 297 34.58 9.07 -25.88
CA HIS A 297 33.59 8.89 -26.93
C HIS A 297 33.25 7.41 -27.18
N ASP A 298 34.22 6.50 -27.08
CA ASP A 298 33.99 5.05 -27.11
C ASP A 298 33.19 4.56 -25.90
N PHE A 299 33.51 5.05 -24.69
CA PHE A 299 32.73 4.73 -23.49
C PHE A 299 31.27 5.19 -23.62
N CYS A 300 31.03 6.40 -24.12
CA CYS A 300 29.68 6.90 -24.36
C CYS A 300 28.95 6.14 -25.48
N ASP A 301 29.64 5.76 -26.56
CA ASP A 301 29.06 5.03 -27.69
C ASP A 301 28.65 3.59 -27.32
N GLU A 302 29.45 2.94 -26.46
CA GLU A 302 29.11 1.67 -25.83
C GLU A 302 27.97 1.84 -24.82
N ALA A 303 28.06 2.84 -23.93
CA ALA A 303 27.06 3.10 -22.90
C ALA A 303 25.67 3.43 -23.44
N LEU A 304 25.56 3.98 -24.65
CA LEU A 304 24.31 4.28 -25.35
C LEU A 304 23.93 3.22 -26.40
N GLY A 305 24.75 2.17 -26.55
CA GLY A 305 24.56 1.11 -27.54
C GLY A 305 23.37 0.19 -27.24
N GLY A 306 22.69 -0.26 -28.29
CA GLY A 306 21.59 -1.23 -28.19
C GLY A 306 20.24 -0.67 -27.72
N GLU A 307 20.12 0.65 -27.54
CA GLU A 307 18.91 1.28 -27.02
C GLU A 307 17.79 1.43 -28.08
N GLY A 308 16.54 1.30 -27.62
CA GLY A 308 15.35 1.48 -28.46
C GLY A 308 15.21 2.91 -28.98
N THR A 309 14.48 3.10 -30.09
CA THR A 309 14.45 4.36 -30.85
C THR A 309 14.07 5.62 -30.04
N ALA A 310 13.26 5.48 -28.98
CA ALA A 310 12.94 6.61 -28.09
C ALA A 310 14.10 6.98 -27.14
N ALA A 311 14.77 5.99 -26.56
CA ALA A 311 15.96 6.21 -25.73
C ALA A 311 17.13 6.74 -26.59
N ALA A 312 17.26 6.26 -27.84
CA ALA A 312 18.21 6.77 -28.82
C ALA A 312 18.02 8.26 -29.20
N PHE A 313 16.91 8.92 -28.84
CA PHE A 313 16.78 10.39 -28.90
C PHE A 313 17.20 11.08 -27.58
N ALA A 314 16.97 10.47 -26.42
CA ALA A 314 17.46 10.95 -25.13
C ALA A 314 19.00 10.83 -25.02
N ALA A 315 19.58 9.82 -25.66
CA ALA A 315 21.01 9.57 -25.86
C ALA A 315 21.80 10.72 -26.52
N ILE A 316 21.14 11.81 -26.91
CA ILE A 316 21.71 12.90 -27.71
C ILE A 316 21.56 14.26 -27.00
N ALA A 317 21.05 14.28 -25.75
CA ALA A 317 21.00 15.47 -24.90
C ALA A 317 22.30 15.68 -24.11
N VAL A 318 22.68 16.93 -23.85
CA VAL A 318 23.94 17.26 -23.13
C VAL A 318 24.00 16.67 -21.70
N PRO A 319 22.93 16.71 -20.87
CA PRO A 319 22.96 16.12 -19.53
C PRO A 319 23.29 14.61 -19.51
N THR A 320 22.95 13.88 -20.56
CA THR A 320 23.30 12.46 -20.73
C THR A 320 24.81 12.29 -20.86
N TYR A 321 25.48 13.19 -21.61
CA TYR A 321 26.94 13.19 -21.72
C TYR A 321 27.62 13.71 -20.45
N ASP A 322 26.99 14.61 -19.70
CA ASP A 322 27.47 15.04 -18.38
C ASP A 322 27.48 13.89 -17.36
N GLU A 323 26.41 13.07 -17.33
CA GLU A 323 26.34 11.86 -16.50
C GLU A 323 27.37 10.81 -16.95
N LEU A 324 27.42 10.49 -18.25
CA LEU A 324 28.37 9.51 -18.79
C LEU A 324 29.84 9.96 -18.64
N CYS A 325 30.13 11.26 -18.77
CA CYS A 325 31.45 11.80 -18.48
C CYS A 325 31.81 11.60 -17.01
N THR A 326 30.87 11.84 -16.09
CA THR A 326 31.08 11.60 -14.65
C THR A 326 31.36 10.12 -14.36
N LEU A 327 30.65 9.18 -15.00
CA LEU A 327 30.93 7.75 -14.88
C LEU A 327 32.29 7.36 -15.48
N PHE A 328 32.67 7.94 -16.62
CA PHE A 328 33.98 7.76 -17.23
C PHE A 328 35.11 8.28 -16.32
N GLU A 329 34.95 9.46 -15.73
CA GLU A 329 35.92 10.03 -14.79
C GLU A 329 36.13 9.15 -13.54
N ILE A 330 35.05 8.56 -13.01
CA ILE A 330 35.12 7.57 -11.93
C ILE A 330 35.86 6.30 -12.41
N LYS A 331 35.62 5.83 -13.64
CA LYS A 331 36.34 4.71 -14.28
C LYS A 331 37.85 5.01 -14.41
N GLN A 332 38.22 6.23 -14.78
CA GLN A 332 39.62 6.69 -14.86
C GLN A 332 40.24 7.01 -13.49
N GLY A 333 39.51 6.85 -12.37
CA GLY A 333 40.06 6.93 -11.01
C GLY A 333 39.79 8.23 -10.24
N ARG A 334 38.89 9.12 -10.69
CA ARG A 334 38.42 10.26 -9.88
C ARG A 334 37.46 9.81 -8.78
N GLU A 335 37.97 9.06 -7.81
CA GLU A 335 37.15 8.35 -6.80
C GLU A 335 36.24 9.28 -5.98
N ALA A 336 36.65 10.52 -5.71
CA ALA A 336 35.83 11.49 -4.97
C ALA A 336 34.45 11.74 -5.59
N LEU A 337 34.30 11.61 -6.92
CA LEU A 337 33.00 11.72 -7.60
C LEU A 337 32.06 10.56 -7.22
N TYR A 338 32.61 9.38 -6.93
CA TYR A 338 31.87 8.25 -6.38
C TYR A 338 31.57 8.45 -4.89
N GLU A 339 32.59 8.78 -4.07
CA GLU A 339 32.41 8.94 -2.62
C GLU A 339 31.34 9.98 -2.25
N ASN A 340 31.23 11.06 -3.03
CA ASN A 340 30.23 12.10 -2.84
C ASN A 340 28.78 11.67 -3.11
N ASN A 341 28.55 10.61 -3.91
CA ASN A 341 27.20 10.15 -4.27
C ASN A 341 27.16 8.66 -4.70
N ARG A 342 27.57 7.75 -3.81
CA ARG A 342 27.72 6.32 -4.14
C ARG A 342 26.44 5.68 -4.67
N THR A 343 25.32 5.87 -3.99
CA THR A 343 24.02 5.32 -4.39
C THR A 343 23.51 5.93 -5.71
N GLY A 344 23.75 7.22 -5.93
CA GLY A 344 23.44 7.87 -7.21
C GLY A 344 24.24 7.26 -8.35
N VAL A 345 25.57 7.17 -8.23
CA VAL A 345 26.45 6.59 -9.27
C VAL A 345 26.08 5.14 -9.60
N MET A 346 25.78 4.32 -8.60
CA MET A 346 25.36 2.93 -8.84
C MET A 346 24.02 2.85 -9.58
N ASN A 347 23.07 3.75 -9.32
CA ASN A 347 21.84 3.85 -10.11
C ASN A 347 22.07 4.42 -11.52
N SER A 348 22.94 5.43 -11.66
CA SER A 348 23.35 6.00 -12.97
C SER A 348 23.90 4.94 -13.90
N ILE A 349 24.75 4.03 -13.42
CA ILE A 349 25.24 2.91 -14.24
C ILE A 349 24.07 2.01 -14.70
N LEU A 350 23.10 1.75 -13.83
CA LEU A 350 21.90 0.94 -14.09
C LEU A 350 20.76 1.68 -14.83
N ASN A 351 20.97 2.92 -15.26
CA ASN A 351 20.14 3.57 -16.28
C ASN A 351 20.50 3.03 -17.67
N TYR A 352 21.78 2.73 -17.89
CA TYR A 352 22.33 2.28 -19.17
C TYR A 352 22.56 0.75 -19.22
N LEU A 353 22.90 0.15 -18.08
CA LEU A 353 23.21 -1.27 -17.91
C LEU A 353 21.97 -2.06 -17.44
N THR A 354 21.45 -2.93 -18.31
CA THR A 354 20.27 -3.77 -18.08
C THR A 354 20.55 -5.22 -18.45
N ALA A 355 19.64 -6.14 -18.12
CA ALA A 355 19.75 -7.55 -18.50
C ALA A 355 19.99 -7.79 -20.01
N GLU A 356 19.39 -6.94 -20.86
CA GLU A 356 19.51 -7.03 -22.32
C GLU A 356 20.84 -6.46 -22.84
N THR A 357 21.39 -5.44 -22.17
CA THR A 357 22.60 -4.72 -22.61
C THR A 357 23.89 -5.22 -21.94
N ALA A 358 23.81 -5.91 -20.81
CA ALA A 358 24.96 -6.28 -19.97
C ALA A 358 26.03 -7.16 -20.65
N ALA A 359 25.65 -7.93 -21.67
CA ALA A 359 26.59 -8.73 -22.47
C ALA A 359 27.46 -7.88 -23.42
N HIS A 360 27.00 -6.68 -23.78
CA HIS A 360 27.63 -5.79 -24.77
C HIS A 360 28.20 -4.50 -24.15
N LYS A 361 27.66 -4.03 -23.01
CA LYS A 361 28.14 -2.85 -22.26
C LYS A 361 29.18 -3.24 -21.19
N GLN A 362 30.29 -3.85 -21.63
CA GLN A 362 31.35 -4.39 -20.77
C GLN A 362 31.98 -3.33 -19.85
N GLN A 363 32.27 -2.12 -20.33
CA GLN A 363 32.92 -1.07 -19.53
C GLN A 363 32.04 -0.59 -18.36
N LEU A 364 30.71 -0.59 -18.52
CA LEU A 364 29.78 -0.29 -17.43
C LEU A 364 29.64 -1.46 -16.45
N ASN A 365 29.63 -2.69 -16.97
CA ASN A 365 29.57 -3.91 -16.19
C ASN A 365 30.82 -4.05 -15.27
N ASP A 366 32.01 -3.82 -15.81
CA ASP A 366 33.28 -3.79 -15.07
C ASP A 366 33.36 -2.63 -14.09
N LEU A 367 32.84 -1.44 -14.45
CA LEU A 367 32.76 -0.31 -13.54
C LEU A 367 31.89 -0.64 -12.32
N PHE A 368 30.71 -1.22 -12.53
CA PHE A 368 29.80 -1.63 -11.45
C PHE A 368 30.47 -2.68 -10.53
N ARG A 369 31.07 -3.73 -11.13
CA ARG A 369 31.84 -4.77 -10.41
C ARG A 369 32.94 -4.17 -9.54
N ARG A 370 33.73 -3.24 -10.10
CA ARG A 370 34.83 -2.59 -9.39
C ARG A 370 34.33 -1.75 -8.20
N LEU A 371 33.21 -1.03 -8.36
CA LEU A 371 32.66 -0.16 -7.31
C LEU A 371 32.09 -0.96 -6.13
N PHE A 372 31.21 -1.95 -6.36
CA PHE A 372 30.71 -2.74 -5.21
C PHE A 372 31.83 -3.59 -4.56
N SER A 373 32.81 -4.05 -5.36
CA SER A 373 34.00 -4.72 -4.83
C SER A 373 34.92 -3.79 -4.03
N LYS A 374 34.88 -2.47 -4.28
CA LYS A 374 35.57 -1.47 -3.43
C LYS A 374 34.84 -1.31 -2.11
N GLU A 375 33.52 -1.10 -2.13
CA GLU A 375 32.71 -0.95 -0.91
C GLU A 375 32.84 -2.18 0.01
N ALA A 376 32.86 -3.38 -0.58
CA ALA A 376 33.11 -4.62 0.15
C ALA A 376 34.54 -4.76 0.72
N ARG A 377 35.52 -3.98 0.24
CA ARG A 377 36.89 -3.94 0.77
C ARG A 377 37.13 -2.81 1.77
N ASP A 378 36.39 -1.70 1.68
CA ASP A 378 36.47 -0.63 2.68
C ASP A 378 35.85 -1.09 4.01
N GLY A 379 36.70 -1.48 4.96
CA GLY A 379 36.28 -1.94 6.28
C GLY A 379 35.77 -0.85 7.21
N HIS A 380 35.84 0.43 6.82
CA HIS A 380 35.54 1.57 7.71
C HIS A 380 34.12 2.12 7.58
N GLN A 381 33.36 1.73 6.54
CA GLN A 381 32.02 2.25 6.30
C GLN A 381 30.97 1.13 6.17
N VAL A 382 29.74 1.48 6.57
CA VAL A 382 28.53 0.67 6.41
C VAL A 382 27.67 1.37 5.35
N PRO A 383 27.29 0.69 4.25
CA PRO A 383 26.44 1.29 3.23
C PRO A 383 25.02 1.51 3.78
N SER A 384 24.31 2.51 3.24
CA SER A 384 22.91 2.74 3.57
C SER A 384 22.00 1.67 2.97
N ALA A 385 20.79 1.51 3.50
CA ALA A 385 19.77 0.63 2.94
C ALA A 385 19.47 0.95 1.46
N ASP A 386 19.58 2.20 1.04
CA ASP A 386 19.30 2.62 -0.34
C ASP A 386 20.43 2.24 -1.32
N TYR A 387 21.64 1.97 -0.82
CA TYR A 387 22.75 1.42 -1.62
C TYR A 387 22.55 -0.08 -1.93
N ILE A 388 21.73 -0.80 -1.16
CA ILE A 388 21.41 -2.22 -1.42
C ILE A 388 20.52 -2.39 -2.66
N GLU A 389 19.63 -1.43 -2.92
CA GLU A 389 18.69 -1.44 -4.05
C GLU A 389 19.36 -1.61 -5.44
N PRO A 390 20.35 -0.78 -5.86
CA PRO A 390 21.04 -1.00 -7.13
C PRO A 390 21.82 -2.33 -7.17
N LEU A 391 22.34 -2.82 -6.04
CA LEU A 391 23.03 -4.12 -5.99
C LEU A 391 22.07 -5.29 -6.25
N LEU A 392 20.84 -5.23 -5.70
CA LEU A 392 19.78 -6.21 -5.99
C LEU A 392 19.31 -6.13 -7.44
N ARG A 393 19.11 -4.90 -7.98
CA ARG A 393 18.78 -4.70 -9.40
C ARG A 393 19.84 -5.33 -10.31
N PHE A 394 21.12 -5.13 -10.03
CA PHE A 394 22.21 -5.76 -10.78
C PHE A 394 22.27 -7.29 -10.59
N TYR A 395 22.10 -7.78 -9.35
CA TYR A 395 22.08 -9.22 -9.04
C TYR A 395 21.12 -10.01 -9.96
N SER A 396 19.94 -9.45 -10.24
CA SER A 396 18.90 -10.08 -11.05
C SER A 396 19.32 -10.48 -12.48
N PHE A 397 20.40 -9.89 -13.02
CA PHE A 397 20.94 -10.21 -14.35
C PHE A 397 22.47 -10.40 -14.38
N ALA A 398 23.12 -10.41 -13.23
CA ALA A 398 24.54 -10.66 -13.10
C ALA A 398 24.90 -12.13 -13.34
N ASP A 399 26.12 -12.41 -13.79
CA ASP A 399 26.64 -13.78 -13.91
C ASP A 399 26.84 -14.45 -12.53
N GLU A 400 26.95 -15.78 -12.51
CA GLU A 400 27.09 -16.57 -11.27
C GLU A 400 28.25 -16.13 -10.38
N SER A 401 29.39 -15.72 -10.95
CA SER A 401 30.55 -15.24 -10.17
C SER A 401 30.28 -13.86 -9.56
N SER A 402 29.61 -12.98 -10.30
CA SER A 402 29.15 -11.69 -9.79
C SER A 402 28.08 -11.86 -8.71
N GLN A 403 27.11 -12.76 -8.90
CA GLN A 403 26.09 -13.10 -7.92
C GLN A 403 26.72 -13.62 -6.62
N ALA A 404 27.62 -14.60 -6.68
CA ALA A 404 28.32 -15.12 -5.51
C ALA A 404 29.14 -14.04 -4.78
N THR A 405 29.72 -13.09 -5.53
CA THR A 405 30.42 -11.95 -4.93
C THR A 405 29.42 -11.01 -4.23
N LEU A 406 28.26 -10.71 -4.82
CA LEU A 406 27.23 -9.85 -4.22
C LEU A 406 26.64 -10.45 -2.95
N ILE A 407 26.36 -11.76 -2.90
CA ILE A 407 25.97 -12.46 -1.66
C ILE A 407 27.02 -12.26 -0.55
N SER A 408 28.30 -12.33 -0.93
CA SER A 408 29.42 -12.06 -0.01
C SER A 408 29.45 -10.60 0.45
N CYS A 409 29.19 -9.64 -0.44
CA CYS A 409 29.09 -8.21 -0.10
C CYS A 409 27.94 -7.95 0.88
N PHE A 410 26.73 -8.46 0.62
CA PHE A 410 25.58 -8.31 1.50
C PHE A 410 25.84 -8.88 2.91
N ALA A 411 26.43 -10.08 2.99
CA ALA A 411 26.80 -10.69 4.27
C ALA A 411 27.82 -9.82 5.04
N LEU A 412 28.84 -9.29 4.37
CA LEU A 412 29.83 -8.39 4.97
C LEU A 412 29.21 -7.05 5.43
N PHE A 413 28.32 -6.45 4.64
CA PHE A 413 27.66 -5.20 5.02
C PHE A 413 26.77 -5.37 6.25
N ILE A 414 25.99 -6.45 6.31
CA ILE A 414 25.16 -6.82 7.46
C ILE A 414 26.03 -7.11 8.70
N GLN A 415 27.13 -7.86 8.55
CA GLN A 415 28.08 -8.11 9.62
C GLN A 415 28.65 -6.80 10.19
N ARG A 416 29.12 -5.90 9.32
CA ARG A 416 29.66 -4.60 9.71
C ARG A 416 28.61 -3.79 10.48
N ALA A 417 27.42 -3.59 9.89
CA ALA A 417 26.32 -2.86 10.51
C ALA A 417 25.97 -3.36 11.92
N ALA A 418 25.91 -4.69 12.10
CA ALA A 418 25.63 -5.31 13.40
C ALA A 418 26.78 -5.15 14.43
N SER A 419 28.02 -4.95 13.96
CA SER A 419 29.21 -4.83 14.79
C SER A 419 29.64 -3.40 15.12
N THR A 420 29.27 -2.42 14.29
CA THR A 420 29.65 -1.01 14.47
C THR A 420 28.51 -0.14 15.01
N SER A 421 27.27 -0.62 15.03
CA SER A 421 26.15 0.10 15.63
C SER A 421 26.16 -0.01 17.15
N GLU A 422 25.94 1.11 17.84
CA GLU A 422 25.69 1.13 19.29
C GLU A 422 24.45 0.29 19.68
N ASN A 423 23.49 0.15 18.76
CA ASN A 423 22.29 -0.69 18.92
C ASN A 423 22.53 -2.15 18.49
N GLY A 424 23.77 -2.54 18.20
CA GLY A 424 24.15 -3.88 17.73
C GLY A 424 23.35 -4.31 16.49
N ILE A 425 22.73 -5.49 16.57
CA ILE A 425 22.01 -6.09 15.44
C ILE A 425 20.89 -5.23 14.87
N ALA A 426 20.26 -4.36 15.68
CA ALA A 426 19.22 -3.44 15.21
C ALA A 426 19.74 -2.46 14.14
N GLY A 427 21.04 -2.14 14.14
CA GLY A 427 21.67 -1.34 13.08
C GLY A 427 21.78 -2.05 11.72
N ALA A 428 21.69 -3.38 11.68
CA ALA A 428 21.71 -4.18 10.44
C ALA A 428 20.31 -4.46 9.87
N VAL A 429 19.24 -4.25 10.65
CA VAL A 429 17.85 -4.55 10.25
C VAL A 429 17.46 -3.82 8.95
N PRO A 430 17.76 -2.52 8.74
CA PRO A 430 17.43 -1.85 7.46
C PRO A 430 18.13 -2.46 6.22
N LEU A 431 19.23 -3.19 6.40
CA LEU A 431 19.90 -3.91 5.31
C LEU A 431 19.22 -5.26 5.05
N PHE A 432 18.80 -5.97 6.11
CA PHE A 432 17.98 -7.19 5.98
C PHE A 432 16.62 -6.90 5.35
N ASP A 433 15.97 -5.79 5.72
CA ASP A 433 14.62 -5.44 5.25
C ASP A 433 14.59 -5.25 3.72
N ARG A 434 15.67 -4.72 3.12
CA ARG A 434 15.86 -4.64 1.67
C ARG A 434 15.95 -6.01 1.01
N LEU A 435 16.48 -7.02 1.70
CA LEU A 435 16.58 -8.40 1.19
C LEU A 435 15.27 -9.18 1.33
N LEU A 436 14.30 -8.74 2.16
CA LEU A 436 13.00 -9.43 2.32
C LEU A 436 12.16 -9.48 1.02
N GLY A 437 12.51 -8.69 0.00
CA GLY A 437 11.89 -8.75 -1.32
C GLY A 437 12.32 -9.95 -2.19
N ASP A 438 13.41 -10.64 -1.83
CA ASP A 438 13.94 -11.80 -2.57
C ASP A 438 14.38 -12.91 -1.60
N ASP A 439 13.50 -13.91 -1.42
CA ASP A 439 13.75 -15.11 -0.60
C ASP A 439 15.02 -15.88 -0.99
N ALA A 440 15.40 -15.87 -2.28
CA ALA A 440 16.54 -16.63 -2.78
C ALA A 440 17.87 -15.93 -2.47
N VAL A 441 17.93 -14.61 -2.66
CA VAL A 441 19.04 -13.77 -2.20
C VAL A 441 19.13 -13.83 -0.68
N LEU A 442 18.03 -13.58 0.04
CA LEU A 442 18.00 -13.57 1.49
C LEU A 442 18.51 -14.89 2.08
N ARG A 443 17.99 -16.04 1.62
CA ARG A 443 18.45 -17.36 2.06
C ARG A 443 19.94 -17.58 1.79
N SER A 444 20.45 -17.08 0.67
CA SER A 444 21.87 -17.22 0.30
C SER A 444 22.77 -16.36 1.17
N VAL A 445 22.40 -15.09 1.41
CA VAL A 445 23.09 -14.17 2.33
C VAL A 445 23.07 -14.71 3.74
N LEU A 446 21.90 -15.18 4.21
CA LEU A 446 21.72 -15.80 5.52
C LEU A 446 22.62 -17.03 5.70
N ARG A 447 22.65 -17.96 4.73
CA ARG A 447 23.51 -19.15 4.80
C ARG A 447 24.99 -18.79 4.81
N GLN A 448 25.44 -17.84 4.00
CA GLN A 448 26.83 -17.38 4.01
C GLN A 448 27.19 -16.68 5.32
N LEU A 449 26.32 -15.79 5.82
CA LEU A 449 26.51 -15.09 7.08
C LEU A 449 26.56 -16.05 8.27
N TYR A 450 25.73 -17.12 8.29
CA TYR A 450 25.81 -18.14 9.33
C TYR A 450 27.12 -18.93 9.29
N GLY A 451 27.63 -19.24 8.10
CA GLY A 451 28.90 -19.96 7.93
C GLY A 451 30.15 -19.15 8.32
N GLN A 452 30.07 -17.82 8.34
CA GLN A 452 31.20 -16.93 8.65
C GLN A 452 31.06 -16.25 10.02
N HIS A 453 29.84 -15.85 10.39
CA HIS A 453 29.51 -15.02 11.56
C HIS A 453 28.18 -15.48 12.21
N PRO A 454 28.09 -16.72 12.72
CA PRO A 454 26.83 -17.31 13.20
C PRO A 454 26.11 -16.45 14.24
N ARG A 455 26.86 -15.79 15.14
CA ARG A 455 26.32 -14.87 16.15
C ARG A 455 25.45 -13.73 15.58
N THR A 456 25.79 -13.22 14.39
CA THR A 456 25.00 -12.14 13.76
C THR A 456 23.64 -12.65 13.32
N VAL A 457 23.57 -13.89 12.83
CA VAL A 457 22.31 -14.57 12.50
C VAL A 457 21.51 -14.93 13.75
N GLU A 458 22.18 -15.49 14.77
CA GLU A 458 21.56 -15.81 16.07
C GLU A 458 20.90 -14.56 16.70
N GLN A 459 21.61 -13.42 16.68
CA GLN A 459 21.08 -12.13 17.13
C GLN A 459 19.92 -11.60 16.28
N TYR A 460 19.94 -11.81 14.96
CA TYR A 460 18.85 -11.36 14.07
C TYR A 460 17.58 -12.19 14.26
N VAL A 461 17.74 -13.51 14.42
CA VAL A 461 16.65 -14.43 14.79
C VAL A 461 16.05 -14.03 16.14
N ALA A 462 16.89 -13.83 17.18
CA ALA A 462 16.43 -13.40 18.50
C ALA A 462 15.71 -12.03 18.44
N TYR A 463 16.25 -11.06 17.69
CA TYR A 463 15.62 -9.75 17.48
C TYR A 463 14.22 -9.87 16.90
N ARG A 464 14.04 -10.64 15.81
CA ARG A 464 12.72 -10.78 15.17
C ARG A 464 11.74 -11.61 15.99
N ILE A 465 12.18 -12.69 16.62
CA ILE A 465 11.35 -13.48 17.54
C ILE A 465 10.90 -12.59 18.72
N GLU A 466 11.77 -11.73 19.26
CA GLU A 466 11.38 -10.80 20.32
C GLU A 466 10.45 -9.69 19.84
N ALA A 467 10.58 -9.21 18.60
CA ALA A 467 9.68 -8.22 18.00
C ALA A 467 8.23 -8.72 17.83
N ALA A 468 7.99 -10.04 17.82
CA ALA A 468 6.66 -10.64 17.72
C ALA A 468 5.80 -10.39 18.99
N GLY A 469 5.17 -9.22 19.11
CA GLY A 469 4.42 -8.78 20.30
C GLY A 469 3.14 -9.56 20.64
N SER A 470 2.73 -10.55 19.84
CA SER A 470 1.47 -11.29 20.02
C SER A 470 1.61 -12.75 19.58
N VAL A 471 0.67 -13.60 20.00
CA VAL A 471 0.61 -15.00 19.55
C VAL A 471 0.42 -15.11 18.02
N GLN A 472 -0.39 -14.24 17.41
CA GLN A 472 -0.59 -14.26 15.96
C GLN A 472 0.69 -13.85 15.22
N SER A 473 1.27 -12.70 15.55
CA SER A 473 2.52 -12.26 14.90
C SER A 473 3.71 -13.21 15.16
N PHE A 474 3.70 -13.96 16.26
CA PHE A 474 4.66 -15.04 16.48
C PHE A 474 4.41 -16.28 15.60
N VAL A 475 3.14 -16.66 15.38
CA VAL A 475 2.74 -17.70 14.42
C VAL A 475 3.11 -17.32 12.99
N ASP A 476 2.96 -16.04 12.62
CA ASP A 476 3.36 -15.51 11.32
C ASP A 476 4.88 -15.52 11.15
N GLU A 477 5.63 -15.09 12.17
CA GLU A 477 7.10 -15.11 12.21
C GLU A 477 7.68 -16.53 12.12
N MET A 478 7.11 -17.49 12.87
CA MET A 478 7.44 -18.91 12.73
C MET A 478 7.19 -19.40 11.30
N SER A 479 6.07 -18.99 10.71
CA SER A 479 5.69 -19.37 9.34
C SER A 479 6.60 -18.76 8.28
N PHE A 480 7.20 -17.59 8.53
CA PHE A 480 8.28 -17.03 7.71
C PHE A 480 9.55 -17.90 7.77
N TRP A 481 10.08 -18.21 8.96
CA TRP A 481 11.32 -19.01 9.07
C TRP A 481 11.18 -20.41 8.46
N LEU A 482 10.01 -21.04 8.59
CA LEU A 482 9.68 -22.32 7.98
C LEU A 482 9.60 -22.30 6.43
N GLN A 483 9.54 -21.12 5.82
CA GLN A 483 9.55 -20.93 4.36
C GLN A 483 10.94 -20.49 3.89
N SER A 484 11.51 -19.47 4.51
CA SER A 484 12.76 -18.85 4.06
C SER A 484 14.02 -19.62 4.52
N ALA A 485 14.04 -20.25 5.71
CA ALA A 485 15.22 -20.96 6.25
C ALA A 485 14.88 -22.18 7.15
N ASP A 486 14.13 -23.15 6.60
CA ASP A 486 13.68 -24.38 7.31
C ASP A 486 14.82 -25.15 8.01
N GLU A 487 16.00 -25.20 7.38
CA GLU A 487 17.21 -25.87 7.89
C GLU A 487 17.74 -25.29 9.23
N TRP A 488 17.23 -24.14 9.66
CA TRP A 488 17.61 -23.48 10.91
C TRP A 488 16.61 -23.64 12.05
N VAL A 489 15.35 -23.96 11.77
CA VAL A 489 14.30 -24.09 12.80
C VAL A 489 14.62 -25.24 13.77
N THR A 490 15.39 -26.23 13.33
CA THR A 490 15.89 -27.35 14.14
C THR A 490 17.11 -27.02 15.00
N GLN A 491 17.72 -25.84 14.86
CA GLN A 491 18.94 -25.49 15.58
C GLN A 491 18.65 -25.12 17.04
N ARG A 492 19.57 -25.50 17.94
CA ARG A 492 19.37 -25.35 19.39
C ARG A 492 19.18 -23.89 19.83
N PHE A 493 19.82 -22.93 19.16
CA PHE A 493 19.62 -21.51 19.47
C PHE A 493 18.19 -21.07 19.10
N PHE A 494 17.70 -21.44 17.92
CA PHE A 494 16.35 -21.12 17.44
C PHE A 494 15.29 -21.70 18.37
N ALA A 495 15.45 -22.96 18.78
CA ALA A 495 14.59 -23.61 19.75
C ALA A 495 14.55 -22.88 21.11
N ASN A 496 15.68 -22.40 21.61
CA ASN A 496 15.75 -21.64 22.86
C ASN A 496 15.02 -20.29 22.78
N GLU A 497 15.22 -19.52 21.70
CA GLU A 497 14.55 -18.23 21.50
C GLU A 497 13.03 -18.41 21.37
N VAL A 498 12.59 -19.44 20.63
CA VAL A 498 11.18 -19.84 20.53
C VAL A 498 10.59 -20.18 21.90
N LEU A 499 11.27 -21.02 22.70
CA LEU A 499 10.83 -21.39 24.05
C LEU A 499 10.74 -20.15 24.95
N GLY A 500 11.75 -19.28 24.95
CA GLY A 500 11.75 -18.03 25.70
C GLY A 500 10.60 -17.11 25.30
N LYS A 501 10.27 -17.04 24.01
CA LYS A 501 9.17 -16.22 23.50
C LYS A 501 7.79 -16.80 23.82
N ILE A 502 7.63 -18.12 23.72
CA ILE A 502 6.42 -18.84 24.15
C ILE A 502 6.11 -18.51 25.63
N LYS A 503 7.10 -18.61 26.52
CA LYS A 503 6.93 -18.27 27.95
C LYS A 503 6.51 -16.81 28.16
N LYS A 504 7.11 -15.86 27.44
CA LYS A 504 6.71 -14.44 27.48
C LYS A 504 5.26 -14.25 27.03
N LEU A 505 4.85 -14.87 25.92
CA LEU A 505 3.50 -14.72 25.35
C LEU A 505 2.41 -15.35 26.23
N ILE A 506 2.66 -16.52 26.83
CA ILE A 506 1.75 -17.19 27.78
C ILE A 506 1.54 -16.36 29.05
N ASN A 507 2.54 -15.56 29.46
CA ASN A 507 2.48 -14.75 30.69
C ASN A 507 2.16 -13.26 30.47
N ALA A 508 2.09 -12.78 29.23
CA ALA A 508 1.87 -11.36 28.91
C ALA A 508 0.56 -10.81 29.48
N GLU A 509 -0.53 -11.58 29.38
CA GLU A 509 -1.83 -11.23 29.97
C GLU A 509 -2.42 -12.44 30.71
N LYS A 510 -2.43 -12.39 32.05
CA LYS A 510 -2.93 -13.50 32.90
C LYS A 510 -4.36 -13.95 32.54
N ALA A 511 -5.21 -13.01 32.12
CA ALA A 511 -6.61 -13.25 31.74
C ALA A 511 -6.81 -13.77 30.30
N LYS A 512 -5.73 -13.95 29.52
CA LYS A 512 -5.75 -14.56 28.18
C LYS A 512 -4.88 -15.83 28.10
N ARG A 513 -4.31 -16.27 29.24
CA ARG A 513 -3.29 -17.34 29.28
C ARG A 513 -3.78 -18.63 28.62
N SER A 514 -4.95 -19.13 28.99
CA SER A 514 -5.48 -20.40 28.43
C SER A 514 -5.64 -20.31 26.91
N GLY A 515 -6.13 -19.19 26.39
CA GLY A 515 -6.32 -18.98 24.95
C GLY A 515 -5.00 -18.86 24.18
N ALA A 516 -4.03 -18.15 24.75
CA ALA A 516 -2.68 -18.06 24.20
C ALA A 516 -1.99 -19.44 24.16
N ALA A 517 -2.04 -20.18 25.26
CA ALA A 517 -1.52 -21.54 25.37
C ALA A 517 -2.20 -22.50 24.38
N ARG A 518 -3.53 -22.48 24.29
CA ARG A 518 -4.31 -23.29 23.34
C ARG A 518 -3.91 -23.02 21.90
N THR A 519 -3.77 -21.74 21.53
CA THR A 519 -3.44 -21.34 20.15
C THR A 519 -2.02 -21.77 19.78
N LEU A 520 -1.05 -21.58 20.69
CA LEU A 520 0.34 -22.04 20.49
C LEU A 520 0.41 -23.58 20.44
N TYR A 521 -0.27 -24.29 21.33
CA TYR A 521 -0.29 -25.76 21.35
C TYR A 521 -0.88 -26.30 20.04
N THR A 522 -2.05 -25.80 19.64
CA THR A 522 -2.74 -26.22 18.39
C THR A 522 -1.90 -25.92 17.14
N TYR A 523 -1.14 -24.82 17.13
CA TYR A 523 -0.20 -24.52 16.05
C TYR A 523 0.89 -25.59 15.94
N PHE A 524 1.57 -25.92 17.05
CA PHE A 524 2.64 -26.92 17.07
C PHE A 524 2.14 -28.38 16.97
N ASP A 525 0.87 -28.66 17.31
CA ASP A 525 0.29 -30.00 17.15
C ASP A 525 0.11 -30.35 15.67
N HIS A 526 -0.46 -29.43 14.89
CA HIS A 526 -0.66 -29.61 13.45
C HIS A 526 0.56 -29.25 12.59
N LEU A 527 1.62 -28.64 13.14
CA LEU A 527 2.76 -28.21 12.34
C LEU A 527 3.48 -29.36 11.62
N PRO A 528 3.80 -30.52 12.26
CA PRO A 528 4.49 -31.63 11.60
C PRO A 528 3.68 -32.30 10.48
N GLU A 529 2.34 -32.15 10.50
CA GLU A 529 1.42 -32.71 9.50
C GLU A 529 1.37 -31.88 8.21
N ARG A 530 1.79 -30.61 8.27
CA ARG A 530 1.81 -29.70 7.11
C ARG A 530 3.00 -30.00 6.20
N LYS A 531 2.76 -30.08 4.89
CA LYS A 531 3.75 -30.01 3.79
C LYS A 531 5.16 -30.54 4.14
N ASN A 532 5.27 -31.85 4.42
CA ASN A 532 6.52 -32.57 4.68
C ASN A 532 7.34 -32.14 5.93
N LYS A 533 6.75 -31.40 6.89
CA LYS A 533 7.42 -30.94 8.11
C LYS A 533 7.57 -31.99 9.22
N GLN A 534 7.41 -33.29 8.93
CA GLN A 534 7.50 -34.36 9.94
C GLN A 534 8.84 -34.39 10.70
N HIS A 535 9.93 -33.90 10.11
CA HIS A 535 11.23 -33.79 10.77
C HIS A 535 11.23 -32.86 12.00
N LEU A 536 10.25 -31.95 12.10
CA LEU A 536 10.05 -31.06 13.26
C LEU A 536 9.28 -31.72 14.42
N LYS A 537 8.80 -32.96 14.27
CA LYS A 537 7.90 -33.60 15.24
C LYS A 537 8.42 -33.55 16.67
N THR A 538 9.66 -33.98 16.92
CA THR A 538 10.26 -34.00 18.27
C THR A 538 10.44 -32.60 18.87
N LEU A 539 10.72 -31.60 18.04
CA LEU A 539 10.80 -30.20 18.47
C LEU A 539 9.41 -29.64 18.83
N CYS A 540 8.39 -29.99 18.05
CA CYS A 540 7.00 -29.62 18.34
C CYS A 540 6.47 -30.33 19.59
N GLU A 541 6.89 -31.57 19.85
CA GLU A 541 6.60 -32.31 21.10
C GLU A 541 7.25 -31.62 22.31
N GLN A 542 8.50 -31.16 22.19
CA GLN A 542 9.16 -30.33 23.21
C GLN A 542 8.41 -29.01 23.46
N PHE A 543 8.04 -28.27 22.41
CA PHE A 543 7.30 -27.01 22.54
C PHE A 543 5.92 -27.21 23.20
N LYS A 544 5.17 -28.26 22.81
CA LYS A 544 3.88 -28.61 23.43
C LYS A 544 4.01 -28.99 24.91
N LEU A 545 5.07 -29.70 25.29
CA LEU A 545 5.38 -30.00 26.68
C LEU A 545 5.65 -28.71 27.48
N GLU A 546 6.50 -27.82 26.97
CA GLU A 546 6.82 -26.56 27.65
C GLU A 546 5.58 -25.65 27.79
N ILE A 547 4.75 -25.53 26.74
CA ILE A 547 3.48 -24.79 26.78
C ILE A 547 2.59 -25.31 27.92
N SER A 548 2.51 -26.64 28.07
CA SER A 548 1.68 -27.27 29.09
C SER A 548 2.24 -27.04 30.51
N LEU A 549 3.56 -27.15 30.69
CA LEU A 549 4.23 -26.92 31.97
C LEU A 549 4.12 -25.44 32.41
N GLU A 550 4.47 -24.50 31.54
CA GLU A 550 4.39 -23.05 31.80
C GLU A 550 2.94 -22.61 32.09
N THR A 551 1.96 -23.20 31.39
CA THR A 551 0.54 -22.90 31.63
C THR A 551 0.10 -23.37 33.00
N LEU A 552 0.52 -24.57 33.44
CA LEU A 552 0.22 -25.11 34.77
C LEU A 552 0.93 -24.33 35.89
N GLU A 553 2.23 -24.03 35.74
CA GLU A 553 3.01 -23.29 36.74
C GLU A 553 2.46 -21.86 36.94
N GLY A 554 2.05 -21.20 35.86
CA GLY A 554 1.49 -19.86 35.92
C GLY A 554 0.04 -19.77 36.43
N ILE A 555 -0.69 -20.88 36.57
CA ILE A 555 -2.16 -20.86 36.67
C ILE A 555 -2.67 -20.37 38.03
N ALA A 556 -3.66 -19.47 38.00
CA ALA A 556 -4.30 -18.94 39.20
C ALA A 556 -5.68 -19.58 39.37
N LEU A 557 -5.75 -20.76 39.98
CA LEU A 557 -6.99 -21.53 40.17
C LEU A 557 -8.20 -20.72 40.71
N PRO A 558 -8.05 -19.75 41.64
CA PRO A 558 -9.16 -18.92 42.10
C PRO A 558 -9.79 -18.02 41.01
N ASN A 559 -9.06 -17.73 39.94
CA ASN A 559 -9.42 -16.74 38.93
C ASN A 559 -9.95 -17.35 37.62
N LEU A 560 -9.99 -18.69 37.49
CA LEU A 560 -10.42 -19.37 36.27
C LEU A 560 -11.95 -19.35 36.12
N GLY A 561 -12.43 -18.87 34.97
CA GLY A 561 -13.82 -19.01 34.55
C GLY A 561 -14.06 -20.28 33.71
N TYR A 562 -15.29 -20.45 33.23
CA TYR A 562 -15.68 -21.58 32.38
C TYR A 562 -14.82 -21.68 31.11
N ASP A 563 -14.74 -20.58 30.35
CA ASP A 563 -14.08 -20.58 29.05
C ASP A 563 -12.55 -20.76 29.19
N ASP A 564 -11.95 -20.30 30.30
CA ASP A 564 -10.53 -20.55 30.62
C ASP A 564 -10.24 -22.05 30.81
N ILE A 565 -11.14 -22.79 31.46
CA ILE A 565 -10.97 -24.23 31.73
C ILE A 565 -11.25 -25.04 30.46
N ILE A 566 -12.26 -24.66 29.67
CA ILE A 566 -12.54 -25.30 28.37
C ILE A 566 -11.41 -25.03 27.36
N GLN A 567 -10.69 -23.90 27.47
CA GLN A 567 -9.51 -23.63 26.64
C GLN A 567 -8.29 -24.51 26.97
N LEU A 568 -8.29 -25.24 28.08
CA LEU A 568 -7.22 -26.16 28.48
C LEU A 568 -7.47 -27.63 28.06
N ASP A 569 -8.50 -27.88 27.24
CA ASP A 569 -8.83 -29.21 26.70
C ASP A 569 -7.62 -29.97 26.13
N PHE A 570 -6.71 -29.26 25.45
CA PHE A 570 -5.47 -29.78 24.87
C PHE A 570 -4.57 -30.54 25.86
N MET A 571 -4.65 -30.25 27.17
CA MET A 571 -3.92 -30.97 28.22
C MET A 571 -4.83 -31.70 29.24
N LEU A 572 -6.15 -31.43 29.24
CA LEU A 572 -7.08 -31.96 30.24
C LEU A 572 -7.96 -33.15 29.77
N ASP A 573 -8.27 -33.30 28.47
CA ASP A 573 -8.94 -34.53 27.99
C ASP A 573 -8.01 -35.74 28.13
N ARG A 574 -6.79 -35.59 27.61
CA ARG A 574 -5.74 -36.63 27.56
C ARG A 574 -4.37 -35.99 27.82
N PRO A 575 -3.94 -35.84 29.09
CA PRO A 575 -2.58 -35.38 29.39
C PRO A 575 -1.56 -36.35 28.79
N SER A 576 -0.47 -35.80 28.23
CA SER A 576 0.57 -36.64 27.64
C SER A 576 1.37 -37.39 28.73
N PRO A 577 1.88 -38.61 28.45
CA PRO A 577 2.75 -39.33 29.38
C PRO A 577 3.97 -38.50 29.83
N GLU A 578 4.50 -37.66 28.94
CA GLU A 578 5.67 -36.81 29.16
C GLU A 578 5.35 -35.67 30.13
N LEU A 579 4.15 -35.07 30.04
CA LEU A 579 3.66 -34.06 30.98
C LEU A 579 3.51 -34.66 32.38
N VAL A 580 2.81 -35.81 32.50
CA VAL A 580 2.61 -36.48 33.80
C VAL A 580 3.93 -36.90 34.44
N GLN A 581 4.90 -37.36 33.65
CA GLN A 581 6.24 -37.69 34.13
C GLN A 581 7.01 -36.46 34.62
N SER A 582 6.92 -35.33 33.90
CA SER A 582 7.65 -34.09 34.21
C SER A 582 7.11 -33.35 35.44
N LEU A 583 5.83 -33.52 35.78
CA LEU A 583 5.20 -32.84 36.93
C LEU A 583 5.61 -33.45 38.28
N GLY A 584 6.05 -32.58 39.20
CA GLY A 584 6.18 -32.89 40.64
C GLY A 584 4.82 -33.07 41.34
N SER A 585 4.85 -33.45 42.62
CA SER A 585 3.64 -33.79 43.40
C SER A 585 2.55 -32.71 43.38
N GLY A 586 2.91 -31.45 43.63
CA GLY A 586 1.97 -30.32 43.56
C GLY A 586 1.37 -30.11 42.16
N GLY A 587 2.22 -30.14 41.12
CA GLY A 587 1.77 -29.98 39.73
C GLY A 587 0.85 -31.11 39.25
N ARG A 588 1.07 -32.35 39.72
CA ARG A 588 0.14 -33.47 39.47
C ARG A 588 -1.20 -33.25 40.15
N LEU A 589 -1.21 -32.83 41.42
CA LEU A 589 -2.45 -32.50 42.14
C LEU A 589 -3.23 -31.37 41.45
N THR A 590 -2.55 -30.33 40.98
CA THR A 590 -3.16 -29.26 40.16
C THR A 590 -3.75 -29.80 38.86
N LEU A 591 -3.06 -30.69 38.16
CA LEU A 591 -3.54 -31.32 36.93
C LEU A 591 -4.75 -32.22 37.18
N ASP A 592 -4.69 -33.12 38.17
CA ASP A 592 -5.79 -34.02 38.52
C ASP A 592 -7.07 -33.25 38.94
N LEU A 593 -6.91 -32.17 39.71
CA LEU A 593 -8.00 -31.26 40.08
C LEU A 593 -8.61 -30.59 38.84
N LEU A 594 -7.79 -29.99 37.97
CA LEU A 594 -8.26 -29.36 36.73
C LEU A 594 -8.95 -30.37 35.79
N MET A 595 -8.44 -31.60 35.69
CA MET A 595 -9.05 -32.67 34.90
C MET A 595 -10.40 -33.12 35.47
N ALA A 596 -10.55 -33.18 36.81
CA ALA A 596 -11.82 -33.50 37.45
C ALA A 596 -12.86 -32.39 37.20
N VAL A 597 -12.49 -31.12 37.35
CA VAL A 597 -13.34 -29.97 37.04
C VAL A 597 -13.73 -29.95 35.55
N TYR A 598 -12.76 -30.07 34.65
CA TYR A 598 -12.98 -30.10 33.21
C TYR A 598 -13.99 -31.19 32.80
N ARG A 599 -13.85 -32.42 33.32
CA ARG A 599 -14.79 -33.53 33.06
C ARG A 599 -16.22 -33.29 33.55
N VAL A 600 -16.41 -32.44 34.55
CA VAL A 600 -17.76 -31.98 34.98
C VAL A 600 -18.28 -30.91 34.02
N LEU A 601 -17.45 -29.94 33.61
CA LEU A 601 -17.85 -28.86 32.70
C LEU A 601 -18.16 -29.38 31.27
N THR A 602 -17.48 -30.44 30.82
CA THR A 602 -17.72 -31.14 29.54
C THR A 602 -18.60 -32.39 29.68
N LEU A 603 -19.43 -32.49 30.73
CA LEU A 603 -20.27 -33.66 30.97
C LEU A 603 -21.41 -33.76 29.94
N ASP A 604 -21.31 -34.73 29.02
CA ASP A 604 -22.41 -35.22 28.21
C ASP A 604 -23.37 -36.13 29.00
N ARG A 605 -24.65 -36.10 28.66
CA ARG A 605 -25.67 -37.02 29.22
C ARG A 605 -25.34 -38.47 28.88
N GLY A 606 -25.23 -39.33 29.89
CA GLY A 606 -24.79 -40.73 29.78
C GLY A 606 -23.31 -40.95 30.12
N ARG A 607 -22.55 -39.92 30.52
CA ARG A 607 -21.15 -40.02 30.99
C ARG A 607 -20.96 -39.73 32.48
N GLU A 608 -22.06 -39.65 33.24
CA GLU A 608 -22.12 -39.27 34.66
C GLU A 608 -21.12 -40.05 35.54
N SER A 609 -20.98 -41.36 35.31
CA SER A 609 -20.07 -42.21 36.08
C SER A 609 -18.59 -41.81 35.95
N ASN A 610 -18.18 -41.17 34.86
CA ASN A 610 -16.78 -40.77 34.65
C ASN A 610 -16.44 -39.44 35.35
N ALA A 611 -17.44 -38.56 35.51
CA ALA A 611 -17.29 -37.35 36.33
C ALA A 611 -17.20 -37.72 37.82
N ALA A 612 -18.11 -38.56 38.31
CA ALA A 612 -18.08 -39.09 39.68
C ALA A 612 -16.72 -39.75 40.00
N LYS A 613 -16.28 -40.72 39.19
CA LYS A 613 -14.97 -41.40 39.32
C LYS A 613 -13.72 -40.52 39.17
N SER A 614 -13.89 -39.25 38.79
CA SER A 614 -12.80 -38.27 38.78
C SER A 614 -12.78 -37.47 40.08
N LEU A 615 -13.94 -37.08 40.61
CA LEU A 615 -14.08 -36.43 41.92
C LEU A 615 -13.79 -37.39 43.09
N GLU A 616 -14.18 -38.66 42.98
CA GLU A 616 -13.89 -39.75 43.95
C GLU A 616 -12.39 -39.99 44.21
N LYS A 617 -11.51 -39.46 43.36
CA LYS A 617 -10.05 -39.62 43.48
C LYS A 617 -9.36 -38.44 44.17
N LEU A 618 -10.07 -37.33 44.38
CA LEU A 618 -9.55 -36.14 45.02
C LEU A 618 -9.54 -36.32 46.55
N GLY A 619 -8.56 -35.72 47.23
CA GLY A 619 -8.61 -35.60 48.69
C GLY A 619 -9.77 -34.69 49.12
N PRO A 620 -10.25 -34.74 50.38
CA PRO A 620 -11.40 -33.95 50.82
C PRO A 620 -11.24 -32.43 50.57
N LEU A 621 -10.03 -31.90 50.74
CA LEU A 621 -9.71 -30.49 50.47
C LEU A 621 -9.68 -30.18 48.96
N ASP A 622 -9.12 -31.08 48.16
CA ASP A 622 -9.03 -30.90 46.70
C ASP A 622 -10.40 -31.04 46.03
N LEU A 623 -11.29 -31.86 46.61
CA LEU A 623 -12.70 -31.96 46.24
C LEU A 623 -13.43 -30.64 46.54
N GLU A 624 -13.24 -30.04 47.73
CA GLU A 624 -13.85 -28.75 48.07
C GLU A 624 -13.37 -27.64 47.11
N HIS A 625 -12.06 -27.57 46.84
CA HIS A 625 -11.51 -26.64 45.83
C HIS A 625 -12.07 -26.88 44.41
N ALA A 626 -12.18 -28.14 43.97
CA ALA A 626 -12.78 -28.48 42.68
C ALA A 626 -14.26 -28.05 42.61
N GLN A 627 -15.00 -28.23 43.71
CA GLN A 627 -16.41 -27.84 43.80
C GLN A 627 -16.60 -26.32 43.79
N GLU A 628 -15.78 -25.56 44.50
CA GLU A 628 -15.75 -24.10 44.38
C GLU A 628 -15.45 -23.63 42.94
N MET A 629 -14.54 -24.31 42.24
CA MET A 629 -14.22 -23.99 40.84
C MET A 629 -15.38 -24.33 39.89
N ILE A 630 -16.09 -25.45 40.08
CA ILE A 630 -17.28 -25.79 39.28
C ILE A 630 -18.39 -24.76 39.54
N CYS A 631 -18.63 -24.36 40.79
CA CYS A 631 -19.56 -23.27 41.13
C CYS A 631 -19.15 -21.96 40.45
N ARG A 632 -17.90 -21.52 40.59
CA ARG A 632 -17.41 -20.26 40.00
C ARG A 632 -17.53 -20.26 38.47
N ALA A 633 -17.22 -21.37 37.81
CA ALA A 633 -17.37 -21.52 36.37
C ALA A 633 -18.84 -21.55 35.90
N LEU A 634 -19.77 -22.04 36.73
CA LEU A 634 -21.19 -22.18 36.37
C LEU A 634 -22.09 -21.06 36.93
N ALA A 635 -21.54 -20.04 37.60
CA ALA A 635 -22.27 -18.95 38.23
C ALA A 635 -23.22 -18.21 37.26
N ASP A 636 -22.71 -17.85 36.08
CA ASP A 636 -23.48 -17.20 35.00
C ASP A 636 -24.09 -18.20 34.00
N ARG A 637 -23.98 -19.51 34.25
CA ARG A 637 -24.38 -20.60 33.34
C ARG A 637 -25.40 -21.54 34.01
N ILE A 638 -26.46 -20.98 34.56
CA ILE A 638 -27.54 -21.75 35.21
C ILE A 638 -28.72 -21.93 34.25
N GLY A 639 -28.86 -23.14 33.71
CA GLY A 639 -29.98 -23.52 32.85
C GLY A 639 -30.02 -25.01 32.52
N PRO A 640 -31.04 -25.49 31.79
CA PRO A 640 -31.29 -26.91 31.55
C PRO A 640 -30.14 -27.73 30.94
N ALA A 641 -29.21 -27.09 30.22
CA ALA A 641 -28.01 -27.73 29.67
C ALA A 641 -26.94 -28.03 30.73
N ASP A 642 -26.87 -27.22 31.79
CA ASP A 642 -25.80 -27.24 32.79
C ASP A 642 -26.28 -27.73 34.17
N PHE A 643 -27.59 -27.85 34.41
CA PHE A 643 -28.16 -28.41 35.66
C PHE A 643 -27.50 -29.73 36.11
N SER A 644 -27.22 -30.65 35.18
CA SER A 644 -26.53 -31.91 35.48
C SER A 644 -25.13 -31.69 36.04
N LYS A 645 -24.40 -30.71 35.50
CA LYS A 645 -23.03 -30.34 35.90
C LYS A 645 -23.02 -29.65 37.26
N ILE A 646 -23.97 -28.75 37.48
CA ILE A 646 -24.14 -28.03 38.76
C ILE A 646 -24.31 -29.01 39.92
N THR A 647 -25.00 -30.16 39.74
CA THR A 647 -25.12 -31.17 40.82
C THR A 647 -23.76 -31.69 41.33
N TYR A 648 -22.75 -31.79 40.47
CA TYR A 648 -21.43 -32.32 40.84
C TYR A 648 -20.60 -31.33 41.67
N ALA A 649 -20.94 -30.04 41.66
CA ALA A 649 -20.41 -29.06 42.59
C ALA A 649 -20.87 -29.30 44.05
N PHE A 650 -21.83 -30.19 44.27
CA PHE A 650 -22.37 -30.53 45.60
C PHE A 650 -22.36 -32.04 45.87
N TYR A 651 -21.61 -32.81 45.07
CA TYR A 651 -21.42 -34.26 45.20
C TYR A 651 -20.63 -34.63 46.46
N HIS A 652 -20.86 -35.80 47.04
CA HIS A 652 -20.03 -36.39 48.08
C HIS A 652 -19.75 -37.87 47.77
N PRO A 653 -18.49 -38.32 47.80
CA PRO A 653 -18.16 -39.73 47.72
C PRO A 653 -18.87 -40.51 48.85
N GLY A 654 -19.50 -41.63 48.51
CA GLY A 654 -19.98 -42.59 49.51
C GLY A 654 -18.82 -43.14 50.35
N ALA A 655 -19.09 -43.56 51.58
CA ALA A 655 -18.05 -43.99 52.52
C ALA A 655 -17.60 -45.43 52.20
N GLY A 656 -16.74 -45.56 51.17
CA GLY A 656 -16.33 -46.83 50.56
C GLY A 656 -15.48 -47.78 51.42
N MET A 657 -16.02 -48.25 52.55
CA MET A 657 -15.50 -49.36 53.36
C MET A 657 -16.64 -50.22 53.95
N ASP A 658 -17.50 -50.79 53.09
CA ASP A 658 -17.80 -52.24 53.14
C ASP A 658 -18.71 -52.72 52.00
N ASN A 659 -18.57 -53.99 51.60
CA ASN A 659 -19.21 -54.56 50.40
C ASN A 659 -20.71 -54.93 50.55
N ASN A 660 -21.47 -54.31 51.46
CA ASN A 660 -22.86 -54.70 51.77
C ASN A 660 -23.87 -53.53 51.82
N ALA A 661 -24.04 -52.88 50.67
CA ALA A 661 -25.24 -52.15 50.22
C ALA A 661 -25.65 -50.83 50.93
N TRP A 662 -26.29 -49.96 50.13
CA TRP A 662 -26.96 -48.67 50.44
C TRP A 662 -26.15 -47.37 50.40
N ASP A 663 -24.82 -47.39 50.35
CA ASP A 663 -24.01 -46.19 50.07
C ASP A 663 -24.08 -45.80 48.57
N ALA A 664 -25.18 -45.15 48.19
CA ALA A 664 -25.27 -44.37 46.96
C ALA A 664 -24.62 -42.99 47.20
N ALA A 665 -23.99 -42.43 46.17
CA ALA A 665 -23.33 -41.13 46.26
C ALA A 665 -24.27 -40.04 46.81
N GLU A 666 -23.84 -39.37 47.88
CA GLU A 666 -24.62 -38.31 48.52
C GLU A 666 -24.44 -36.98 47.80
N TYR A 667 -25.39 -36.06 48.02
CA TYR A 667 -25.34 -34.70 47.49
C TYR A 667 -25.80 -33.71 48.57
N ASN A 668 -25.10 -32.59 48.70
CA ASN A 668 -25.48 -31.50 49.59
C ASN A 668 -26.63 -30.68 48.97
N PHE A 669 -27.82 -31.28 49.00
CA PHE A 669 -29.03 -30.76 48.40
C PHE A 669 -29.46 -29.37 48.91
N ASP A 670 -29.13 -29.03 50.16
CA ASP A 670 -29.42 -27.70 50.71
C ASP A 670 -28.53 -26.63 50.07
N ARG A 671 -27.19 -26.82 50.07
CA ARG A 671 -26.26 -25.90 49.40
C ARG A 671 -26.54 -25.79 47.89
N LEU A 672 -26.92 -26.90 47.24
CA LEU A 672 -27.29 -26.92 45.81
C LEU A 672 -28.50 -26.03 45.48
N LEU A 673 -29.58 -26.11 46.29
CA LEU A 673 -30.76 -25.26 46.09
C LEU A 673 -30.49 -23.79 46.46
N GLU A 674 -29.71 -23.56 47.52
CA GLU A 674 -29.30 -22.23 47.98
C GLU A 674 -28.47 -21.52 46.89
N TYR A 675 -27.39 -22.16 46.41
CA TYR A 675 -26.55 -21.68 45.31
C TYR A 675 -27.35 -21.32 44.05
N ILE A 676 -28.23 -22.22 43.57
CA ILE A 676 -29.05 -21.95 42.38
C ILE A 676 -29.94 -20.72 42.62
N SER A 677 -30.53 -20.57 43.82
CA SER A 677 -31.41 -19.43 44.12
C SER A 677 -30.68 -18.08 44.19
N GLU A 678 -29.47 -18.05 44.76
CA GLU A 678 -28.67 -16.82 44.92
C GLU A 678 -28.21 -16.23 43.57
N HIS A 679 -27.92 -17.11 42.61
CA HIS A 679 -27.47 -16.76 41.28
C HIS A 679 -28.62 -16.56 40.28
N THR A 680 -29.81 -17.14 40.52
CA THR A 680 -30.99 -16.98 39.63
C THR A 680 -31.94 -15.84 39.98
N ARG A 681 -31.81 -15.21 41.17
CA ARG A 681 -32.42 -13.92 41.58
C ARG A 681 -33.83 -13.64 41.01
N ASN A 682 -34.82 -14.43 41.44
CA ASN A 682 -36.25 -14.34 41.07
C ASN A 682 -36.64 -14.76 39.64
N THR A 683 -35.74 -15.35 38.84
CA THR A 683 -36.14 -16.03 37.59
C THR A 683 -36.81 -17.39 37.86
N SER A 684 -37.50 -17.95 36.86
CA SER A 684 -38.16 -19.26 36.94
C SER A 684 -37.18 -20.45 37.02
N LEU A 685 -35.90 -20.23 36.77
CA LEU A 685 -34.86 -21.26 36.62
C LEU A 685 -34.74 -22.20 37.83
N ILE A 686 -34.94 -21.71 39.05
CA ILE A 686 -34.96 -22.57 40.26
C ILE A 686 -36.14 -23.57 40.24
N TYR A 687 -37.29 -23.19 39.69
CA TYR A 687 -38.46 -24.06 39.55
C TYR A 687 -38.35 -24.98 38.33
N GLU A 688 -37.65 -24.56 37.27
CA GLU A 688 -37.27 -25.40 36.15
C GLU A 688 -36.25 -26.47 36.57
N PHE A 689 -35.27 -26.12 37.41
CA PHE A 689 -34.36 -27.08 38.04
C PHE A 689 -35.11 -28.11 38.89
N MET A 690 -36.05 -27.67 39.73
CA MET A 690 -36.91 -28.57 40.51
C MET A 690 -37.74 -29.49 39.62
N ALA A 691 -38.29 -28.99 38.51
CA ALA A 691 -39.04 -29.80 37.55
C ALA A 691 -38.14 -30.81 36.80
N TRP A 692 -36.93 -30.39 36.40
CA TRP A 692 -35.91 -31.25 35.80
C TRP A 692 -35.46 -32.36 36.74
N SER A 693 -35.20 -32.04 38.02
CA SER A 693 -34.79 -33.01 39.05
C SER A 693 -35.81 -34.12 39.29
N ALA A 694 -37.09 -33.91 38.95
CA ALA A 694 -38.14 -34.92 39.04
C ALA A 694 -38.00 -36.05 38.00
N ALA A 695 -37.20 -35.83 36.94
CA ALA A 695 -36.89 -36.79 35.88
C ALA A 695 -35.45 -37.33 35.95
N ASP A 696 -34.72 -37.04 37.04
CA ASP A 696 -33.32 -37.44 37.23
C ASP A 696 -33.18 -38.39 38.44
N GLU A 697 -32.37 -39.44 38.28
CA GLU A 697 -32.29 -40.54 39.25
C GLU A 697 -31.55 -40.13 40.54
N ARG A 698 -30.64 -39.14 40.49
CA ARG A 698 -29.87 -38.65 41.66
C ARG A 698 -30.77 -38.09 42.77
N PHE A 699 -31.96 -37.63 42.41
CA PHE A 699 -32.94 -37.01 43.31
C PHE A 699 -34.05 -37.98 43.74
N SER A 700 -34.02 -39.21 43.26
CA SER A 700 -35.00 -40.26 43.52
C SER A 700 -34.45 -41.32 44.49
N SER A 701 -35.33 -42.13 45.05
CA SER A 701 -34.99 -43.25 45.93
C SER A 701 -36.02 -44.36 45.74
N GLY A 702 -35.70 -45.33 44.88
CA GLY A 702 -36.68 -46.29 44.38
C GLY A 702 -37.83 -45.57 43.66
N SER A 703 -39.07 -45.80 44.09
CA SER A 703 -40.26 -45.11 43.57
C SER A 703 -40.60 -43.78 44.28
N GLY A 704 -39.74 -43.33 45.21
CA GLY A 704 -39.92 -42.10 46.00
C GLY A 704 -38.93 -40.98 45.64
N VAL A 705 -39.14 -39.81 46.27
CA VAL A 705 -38.13 -38.73 46.30
C VAL A 705 -37.04 -39.09 47.32
N ASN A 706 -35.77 -38.79 47.04
CA ASN A 706 -34.69 -38.93 48.01
C ASN A 706 -35.03 -38.19 49.33
N ALA A 707 -34.77 -38.82 50.48
CA ALA A 707 -35.20 -38.30 51.79
C ALA A 707 -34.51 -36.98 52.20
N HIS A 708 -33.25 -36.79 51.79
CA HIS A 708 -32.47 -35.58 52.06
C HIS A 708 -32.92 -34.47 51.13
N TYR A 709 -33.08 -34.74 49.82
CA TYR A 709 -33.61 -33.77 48.87
C TYR A 709 -35.05 -33.34 49.20
N ARG A 710 -35.90 -34.27 49.63
CA ARG A 710 -37.26 -33.98 50.11
C ARG A 710 -37.26 -33.01 51.30
N SER A 711 -36.30 -33.16 52.21
CA SER A 711 -36.10 -32.25 53.34
C SER A 711 -35.59 -30.88 52.90
N ALA A 712 -34.61 -30.84 51.99
CA ALA A 712 -34.03 -29.62 51.43
C ALA A 712 -35.07 -28.79 50.65
N LEU A 713 -35.88 -29.43 49.80
CA LEU A 713 -37.00 -28.77 49.08
C LEU A 713 -37.99 -28.12 50.05
N ILE A 714 -38.39 -28.81 51.12
CA ILE A 714 -39.32 -28.26 52.13
C ILE A 714 -38.66 -27.04 52.82
N ARG A 715 -37.40 -27.14 53.25
CA ARG A 715 -36.67 -26.03 53.85
C ARG A 715 -36.54 -24.83 52.91
N TYR A 716 -36.23 -25.07 51.64
CA TYR A 716 -36.14 -24.02 50.62
C TYR A 716 -37.46 -23.26 50.46
N PHE A 717 -38.58 -23.98 50.29
CA PHE A 717 -39.90 -23.36 50.15
C PHE A 717 -40.43 -22.71 51.44
N ASP A 718 -40.01 -23.16 52.62
CA ASP A 718 -40.37 -22.51 53.89
C ASP A 718 -39.48 -21.26 54.17
N ARG A 719 -38.25 -21.21 53.65
CA ARG A 719 -37.27 -20.10 53.85
C ARG A 719 -37.31 -19.01 52.77
N HIS A 720 -37.23 -19.36 51.48
CA HIS A 720 -36.99 -18.40 50.39
C HIS A 720 -38.27 -17.94 49.69
N ASP A 721 -39.19 -18.86 49.34
CA ASP A 721 -40.49 -18.49 48.75
C ASP A 721 -41.65 -19.31 49.33
N SER A 722 -42.13 -18.87 50.49
CA SER A 722 -43.33 -19.41 51.18
C SER A 722 -44.66 -19.13 50.47
N ARG A 723 -44.64 -18.58 49.25
CA ARG A 723 -45.83 -18.21 48.47
C ARG A 723 -45.80 -18.71 47.02
N ALA A 724 -44.73 -19.38 46.57
CA ALA A 724 -44.48 -19.87 45.22
C ALA A 724 -45.73 -20.45 44.51
N PHE A 725 -46.45 -21.35 45.18
CA PHE A 725 -47.62 -22.03 44.61
C PHE A 725 -48.87 -21.13 44.44
N LYS A 726 -48.76 -19.82 44.72
CA LYS A 726 -49.73 -18.80 44.31
C LYS A 726 -49.52 -18.33 42.87
N ASN A 727 -48.29 -18.35 42.33
CA ASN A 727 -48.09 -18.13 40.90
C ASN A 727 -48.69 -19.34 40.15
N LYS A 728 -49.50 -19.06 39.12
CA LYS A 728 -50.09 -20.09 38.25
C LYS A 728 -49.00 -20.90 37.55
N GLU A 729 -47.98 -20.25 36.99
CA GLU A 729 -46.97 -20.89 36.14
C GLU A 729 -46.12 -21.86 36.94
N VAL A 730 -45.52 -21.40 38.05
CA VAL A 730 -44.74 -22.23 38.99
C VAL A 730 -45.56 -23.42 39.49
N ARG A 731 -46.83 -23.18 39.84
CA ARG A 731 -47.75 -24.21 40.32
C ARG A 731 -48.09 -25.24 39.23
N ASP A 732 -48.30 -24.82 37.99
CA ASP A 732 -48.70 -25.70 36.90
C ASP A 732 -47.48 -26.48 36.34
N LEU A 733 -46.28 -25.87 36.37
CA LEU A 733 -44.98 -26.51 36.13
C LEU A 733 -44.67 -27.62 37.16
N LEU A 734 -44.60 -27.26 38.45
CA LEU A 734 -44.18 -28.20 39.51
C LEU A 734 -45.22 -29.29 39.79
N LEU A 735 -46.52 -29.04 39.54
CA LEU A 735 -47.54 -30.08 39.64
C LEU A 735 -47.70 -30.90 38.34
N GLY A 736 -47.14 -30.44 37.23
CA GLY A 736 -47.15 -31.12 35.93
C GLY A 736 -46.04 -32.17 35.75
N VAL A 737 -45.10 -32.29 36.70
CA VAL A 737 -43.98 -33.26 36.60
C VAL A 737 -44.49 -34.71 36.49
N PRO A 738 -43.91 -35.54 35.60
CA PRO A 738 -44.42 -36.90 35.36
C PRO A 738 -44.21 -37.84 36.55
N ASN A 739 -43.22 -37.56 37.40
CA ASN A 739 -42.91 -38.36 38.58
C ASN A 739 -43.95 -38.13 39.69
N ARG A 740 -44.77 -39.17 39.93
CA ARG A 740 -45.89 -39.13 40.88
C ARG A 740 -45.48 -38.83 42.33
N ALA A 741 -44.26 -39.20 42.74
CA ALA A 741 -43.75 -38.93 44.09
C ALA A 741 -43.39 -37.45 44.28
N PHE A 742 -42.74 -36.85 43.27
CA PHE A 742 -42.47 -35.41 43.24
C PHE A 742 -43.76 -34.60 43.18
N ALA A 743 -44.69 -34.96 42.29
CA ALA A 743 -46.01 -34.32 42.24
C ALA A 743 -46.81 -34.49 43.54
N ALA A 744 -46.55 -35.51 44.37
CA ALA A 744 -47.10 -35.62 45.72
C ALA A 744 -46.41 -34.70 46.73
N LEU A 745 -45.07 -34.60 46.71
CA LEU A 745 -44.30 -33.67 47.53
C LEU A 745 -44.67 -32.21 47.24
N PHE A 746 -44.74 -31.80 45.98
CA PHE A 746 -45.15 -30.43 45.62
C PHE A 746 -46.61 -30.13 46.03
N ARG A 747 -47.51 -31.12 46.05
CA ARG A 747 -48.85 -30.97 46.64
C ARG A 747 -48.82 -30.80 48.17
N GLU A 748 -47.90 -31.46 48.87
CA GLU A 748 -47.69 -31.27 50.31
C GLU A 748 -47.15 -29.87 50.61
N ILE A 749 -46.12 -29.43 49.89
CA ILE A 749 -45.54 -28.08 50.03
C ILE A 749 -46.59 -27.00 49.75
N LYS A 750 -47.37 -27.13 48.67
CA LYS A 750 -48.52 -26.28 48.38
C LYS A 750 -49.54 -26.25 49.52
N LEU A 751 -49.77 -27.35 50.22
CA LEU A 751 -50.65 -27.40 51.40
C LEU A 751 -49.99 -26.75 52.63
N ARG A 752 -48.67 -26.88 52.82
CA ARG A 752 -47.89 -26.16 53.84
C ARG A 752 -47.90 -24.64 53.62
N GLN A 753 -47.90 -24.16 52.38
CA GLN A 753 -48.05 -22.74 52.03
C GLN A 753 -49.50 -22.22 52.06
N SER A 754 -50.50 -23.10 52.13
CA SER A 754 -51.92 -22.72 52.07
C SER A 754 -52.42 -22.05 53.38
N PRO A 755 -53.42 -21.14 53.30
CA PRO A 755 -54.04 -20.51 54.48
C PRO A 755 -54.62 -21.52 55.49
N ALA A 756 -54.72 -21.13 56.75
CA ALA A 756 -55.15 -21.99 57.86
C ALA A 756 -56.50 -22.71 57.60
N LEU A 757 -57.49 -22.01 57.01
CA LEU A 757 -58.78 -22.59 56.64
C LEU A 757 -58.66 -23.72 55.59
N VAL A 758 -57.75 -23.59 54.63
CA VAL A 758 -57.50 -24.61 53.59
C VAL A 758 -56.79 -25.82 54.20
N LYS A 759 -55.80 -25.61 55.08
CA LYS A 759 -55.16 -26.67 55.87
C LYS A 759 -56.17 -27.44 56.72
N PHE A 760 -57.08 -26.74 57.38
CA PHE A 760 -58.13 -27.33 58.22
C PHE A 760 -59.15 -28.16 57.39
N MET A 761 -59.61 -27.64 56.24
CA MET A 761 -60.51 -28.38 55.35
C MET A 761 -59.85 -29.61 54.72
N ALA A 762 -58.58 -29.52 54.31
CA ALA A 762 -57.85 -30.63 53.71
C ALA A 762 -57.64 -31.79 54.72
N THR A 763 -57.23 -31.47 55.94
CA THR A 763 -56.93 -32.47 56.99
C THR A 763 -58.18 -33.12 57.58
N ARG A 764 -59.32 -32.41 57.70
CA ARG A 764 -60.57 -32.94 58.29
C ARG A 764 -61.59 -33.49 57.29
N LYS A 765 -61.22 -33.67 56.02
CA LYS A 765 -62.13 -33.99 54.90
C LYS A 765 -63.05 -35.23 55.09
N LYS A 766 -62.74 -36.14 56.02
CA LYS A 766 -63.56 -37.32 56.35
C LYS A 766 -64.61 -37.12 57.47
N ARG A 767 -64.65 -35.98 58.18
CA ARG A 767 -65.52 -35.80 59.38
C ARG A 767 -66.66 -34.77 59.28
N LEU A 768 -66.63 -33.84 58.33
CA LEU A 768 -67.61 -32.73 58.26
C LEU A 768 -68.82 -32.98 57.33
N PHE A 769 -68.82 -34.04 56.53
CA PHE A 769 -69.85 -34.30 55.51
C PHE A 769 -71.11 -35.01 56.04
N ARG A 770 -71.58 -34.66 57.25
CA ARG A 770 -72.73 -35.34 57.92
C ARG A 770 -73.71 -34.45 58.69
N ILE A 771 -73.52 -33.13 58.75
CA ILE A 771 -74.42 -32.20 59.45
C ILE A 771 -74.58 -30.94 58.57
N GLY A 772 -75.82 -30.51 58.30
CA GLY A 772 -76.08 -29.25 57.57
C GLY A 772 -77.28 -29.20 56.62
N ILE A 773 -78.01 -30.30 56.38
CA ILE A 773 -79.21 -30.29 55.52
C ILE A 773 -80.44 -29.76 56.31
N LEU A 774 -80.50 -28.45 56.60
CA LEU A 774 -81.77 -27.79 57.01
C LEU A 774 -81.77 -26.24 56.90
N ALA A 775 -81.36 -25.68 55.75
CA ALA A 775 -81.50 -24.24 55.46
C ALA A 775 -82.02 -23.94 54.03
N LEU A 776 -82.56 -24.95 53.35
CA LEU A 776 -82.84 -24.93 51.91
C LEU A 776 -84.10 -24.18 51.40
N PRO A 777 -85.18 -23.94 52.17
CA PRO A 777 -86.39 -23.33 51.59
C PRO A 777 -86.34 -21.80 51.48
N LEU A 778 -85.54 -21.10 52.30
CA LEU A 778 -85.58 -19.63 52.38
C LEU A 778 -84.89 -18.94 51.18
N ALA A 779 -83.88 -19.57 50.60
CA ALA A 779 -83.20 -19.04 49.41
C ALA A 779 -84.05 -19.14 48.12
N LEU A 780 -84.95 -20.14 48.04
CA LEU A 780 -85.72 -20.41 46.82
C LEU A 780 -86.71 -19.30 46.46
N VAL A 781 -87.23 -18.59 47.46
CA VAL A 781 -88.17 -17.47 47.29
C VAL A 781 -87.48 -16.23 46.71
N ILE A 782 -86.21 -16.01 47.02
CA ILE A 782 -85.40 -14.90 46.49
C ILE A 782 -85.02 -15.17 45.02
N VAL A 783 -84.83 -16.43 44.64
CA VAL A 783 -84.51 -16.87 43.27
C VAL A 783 -85.69 -16.67 42.30
N LEU A 784 -86.94 -16.63 42.78
CA LEU A 784 -88.14 -16.51 41.92
C LEU A 784 -88.54 -15.07 41.58
N LEU A 785 -87.86 -14.05 42.11
CA LEU A 785 -88.25 -12.63 41.98
C LEU A 785 -87.30 -11.77 41.11
N SER A 786 -86.36 -12.39 40.37
CA SER A 786 -85.33 -11.64 39.60
C SER A 786 -84.84 -12.32 38.31
N VAL A 787 -85.59 -13.26 37.74
CA VAL A 787 -85.28 -13.84 36.42
C VAL A 787 -85.80 -12.91 35.31
N TYR A 788 -84.94 -12.63 34.31
CA TYR A 788 -85.03 -11.53 33.32
C TYR A 788 -84.76 -10.14 33.96
N TRP A 789 -83.76 -9.35 33.53
CA TRP A 789 -83.17 -9.24 32.18
C TRP A 789 -81.73 -8.66 32.20
N THR A 790 -80.80 -9.22 31.40
CA THR A 790 -79.44 -8.68 31.08
C THR A 790 -78.38 -8.74 32.23
N PRO A 791 -77.06 -8.41 32.04
CA PRO A 791 -76.09 -9.52 31.88
C PRO A 791 -74.70 -9.39 32.59
N ILE A 792 -73.98 -10.52 32.61
CA ILE A 792 -72.51 -10.67 32.46
C ILE A 792 -71.59 -9.83 33.40
N THR A 793 -71.23 -10.48 34.51
CA THR A 793 -69.88 -10.55 35.13
C THR A 793 -68.94 -9.32 35.06
N GLY A 794 -68.79 -8.62 36.19
CA GLY A 794 -67.64 -7.75 36.46
C GLY A 794 -66.94 -8.14 37.77
N PHE A 795 -65.88 -8.97 37.71
CA PHE A 795 -64.81 -9.02 38.73
C PHE A 795 -63.53 -9.73 38.24
N ILE A 796 -63.08 -9.37 37.04
CA ILE A 796 -61.69 -9.51 36.59
C ILE A 796 -61.20 -8.10 36.25
N LEU A 797 -59.89 -7.93 36.09
CA LEU A 797 -59.14 -6.68 35.84
C LEU A 797 -58.95 -5.80 37.09
N LYS A 798 -57.67 -5.57 37.43
CA LYS A 798 -57.26 -4.26 37.94
C LYS A 798 -57.55 -3.24 36.84
N PRO A 799 -58.01 -2.02 37.13
CA PRO A 799 -58.30 -1.04 36.11
C PRO A 799 -57.07 -0.75 35.23
N THR A 800 -57.33 -0.62 33.94
CA THR A 800 -56.48 0.20 33.06
C THR A 800 -56.62 1.66 33.51
N PRO A 801 -55.58 2.50 33.39
CA PRO A 801 -55.69 3.91 33.74
C PRO A 801 -56.77 4.59 32.89
N THR A 802 -57.67 5.32 33.55
CA THR A 802 -58.68 6.14 32.91
C THR A 802 -58.00 7.39 32.37
N LEU A 803 -57.83 7.45 31.04
CA LEU A 803 -57.32 8.61 30.34
C LEU A 803 -58.44 9.62 30.10
N THR A 804 -58.22 10.86 30.52
CA THR A 804 -59.05 12.03 30.19
C THR A 804 -58.20 13.00 29.39
N VAL A 805 -58.68 13.39 28.20
CA VAL A 805 -58.02 14.35 27.31
C VAL A 805 -58.99 15.52 27.11
N ASP A 806 -58.48 16.74 27.13
CA ASP A 806 -59.31 17.92 26.85
C ASP A 806 -59.77 17.96 25.39
N ALA A 807 -60.72 18.84 25.09
CA ALA A 807 -61.28 18.97 23.75
C ALA A 807 -60.28 19.58 22.76
N LEU A 808 -59.55 18.73 22.03
CA LEU A 808 -58.79 19.15 20.85
C LEU A 808 -59.74 19.69 19.77
N PRO A 809 -59.37 20.78 19.06
CA PRO A 809 -60.14 21.29 17.95
C PRO A 809 -60.18 20.28 16.79
N GLU A 810 -61.36 20.02 16.22
CA GLU A 810 -61.50 19.12 15.07
C GLU A 810 -60.88 19.71 13.79
N LYS A 811 -60.71 21.05 13.75
CA LYS A 811 -60.12 21.82 12.66
C LYS A 811 -59.35 23.02 13.21
N THR A 812 -58.18 23.32 12.69
CA THR A 812 -57.32 24.45 13.08
C THR A 812 -56.58 25.03 11.86
N ALA A 813 -56.16 26.30 11.96
CA ALA A 813 -55.21 26.92 11.02
C ALA A 813 -53.78 27.00 11.60
N GLU A 814 -53.62 26.81 12.91
CA GLU A 814 -52.31 26.80 13.58
C GLU A 814 -51.59 25.48 13.33
N PRO A 815 -50.30 25.50 12.91
CA PRO A 815 -49.55 24.29 12.55
C PRO A 815 -49.12 23.44 13.76
N GLU A 816 -49.45 23.81 14.99
CA GLU A 816 -49.31 22.97 16.18
C GLU A 816 -50.59 22.97 17.01
N VAL A 817 -50.86 21.87 17.71
CA VAL A 817 -51.95 21.79 18.69
C VAL A 817 -51.42 21.29 20.03
N THR A 818 -51.82 21.95 21.14
CA THR A 818 -51.43 21.52 22.49
C THR A 818 -52.35 20.40 22.95
N VAL A 819 -51.77 19.22 23.22
CA VAL A 819 -52.48 18.08 23.81
C VAL A 819 -52.33 18.12 25.32
N THR A 820 -53.42 18.45 26.02
CA THR A 820 -53.53 18.29 27.48
C THR A 820 -54.30 17.03 27.83
N ALA A 821 -53.72 16.23 28.73
CA ALA A 821 -54.32 14.97 29.19
C ALA A 821 -53.93 14.63 30.62
N SER A 822 -54.77 13.84 31.30
CA SER A 822 -54.52 13.28 32.62
C SER A 822 -54.95 11.81 32.69
N ALA A 823 -54.28 11.03 33.51
CA ALA A 823 -54.50 9.59 33.65
C ALA A 823 -54.55 9.19 35.12
N SER A 824 -55.60 8.47 35.53
CA SER A 824 -55.75 7.94 36.88
C SER A 824 -56.37 6.54 36.84
N ASP A 825 -55.76 5.58 37.54
CA ASP A 825 -56.30 4.22 37.67
C ASP A 825 -57.15 4.01 38.94
N GLY A 826 -57.54 5.10 39.61
CA GLY A 826 -58.27 5.04 40.88
C GLY A 826 -57.37 4.95 42.12
N GLY A 827 -56.07 5.25 41.99
CA GLY A 827 -55.13 5.38 43.12
C GLY A 827 -54.26 4.15 43.39
N TYR A 828 -54.19 3.20 42.45
CA TYR A 828 -53.23 2.09 42.51
C TYR A 828 -51.87 2.49 41.92
N ASP A 829 -51.85 3.53 41.08
CA ASP A 829 -50.67 4.20 40.58
C ASP A 829 -50.83 5.74 40.61
N PRO A 830 -49.99 6.49 41.36
CA PRO A 830 -50.11 7.95 41.45
C PRO A 830 -49.64 8.68 40.19
N GLU A 831 -48.79 8.04 39.38
CA GLU A 831 -48.14 8.64 38.21
C GLU A 831 -48.20 7.71 36.98
N PRO A 832 -49.38 7.37 36.43
CA PRO A 832 -49.46 6.57 35.21
C PRO A 832 -48.80 7.29 34.04
N LYS A 833 -48.00 6.58 33.24
CA LYS A 833 -47.40 7.13 32.01
C LYS A 833 -48.49 7.56 31.04
N ILE A 834 -48.28 8.64 30.31
CA ILE A 834 -49.13 9.06 29.19
C ILE A 834 -48.26 9.17 27.92
N TYR A 835 -48.71 8.53 26.86
CA TYR A 835 -48.08 8.52 25.54
C TYR A 835 -48.94 9.29 24.53
N VAL A 836 -48.30 10.04 23.63
CA VAL A 836 -48.93 10.76 22.51
C VAL A 836 -48.18 10.37 21.24
N ASN A 837 -48.90 9.87 20.24
CA ASN A 837 -48.37 9.30 18.99
C ASN A 837 -47.30 8.21 19.21
N GLY A 838 -47.43 7.45 20.29
CA GLY A 838 -46.50 6.39 20.70
C GLY A 838 -45.29 6.87 21.52
N GLU A 839 -44.98 8.17 21.53
CA GLU A 839 -43.92 8.73 22.39
C GLU A 839 -44.42 8.98 23.81
N LEU A 840 -43.59 8.71 24.81
CA LEU A 840 -43.89 9.08 26.20
C LEU A 840 -43.93 10.60 26.34
N ALA A 841 -45.09 11.15 26.71
CA ALA A 841 -45.30 12.58 26.92
C ALA A 841 -45.12 13.02 28.38
N GLY A 842 -45.21 12.08 29.33
CA GLY A 842 -45.04 12.35 30.76
C GLY A 842 -45.83 11.37 31.63
N TYR A 843 -46.17 11.78 32.85
CA TYR A 843 -46.74 10.92 33.90
C TYR A 843 -47.82 11.67 34.70
N GLY A 844 -48.94 11.02 35.02
CA GLY A 844 -50.06 11.58 35.80
C GLY A 844 -50.90 12.60 35.01
N SER A 845 -50.28 13.70 34.59
CA SER A 845 -50.84 14.66 33.64
C SER A 845 -49.77 15.24 32.73
N ILE A 846 -50.15 15.63 31.52
CA ILE A 846 -49.27 16.15 30.48
C ILE A 846 -49.90 17.35 29.78
N SER A 847 -49.03 18.21 29.23
CA SER A 847 -49.34 19.22 28.23
C SER A 847 -48.20 19.19 27.21
N LYS A 848 -48.47 18.74 25.98
CA LYS A 848 -47.46 18.56 24.93
C LYS A 848 -47.97 19.12 23.61
N SER A 849 -47.24 20.08 23.03
CA SER A 849 -47.47 20.52 21.65
C SER A 849 -47.20 19.37 20.67
N VAL A 850 -48.08 19.21 19.69
CA VAL A 850 -47.96 18.26 18.60
C VAL A 850 -48.03 19.06 17.29
N SER A 851 -46.93 19.10 16.56
CA SER A 851 -46.86 19.71 15.24
C SER A 851 -47.72 18.91 14.25
N LEU A 852 -48.54 19.63 13.49
CA LEU A 852 -49.49 19.12 12.52
C LEU A 852 -48.92 19.24 11.09
N LYS A 853 -49.43 18.40 10.19
CA LYS A 853 -49.19 18.48 8.74
C LYS A 853 -50.46 18.94 8.05
N GLU A 854 -50.33 19.62 6.91
CA GLU A 854 -51.48 20.10 6.13
C GLU A 854 -52.43 18.94 5.79
N GLY A 855 -53.73 19.13 6.01
CA GLY A 855 -54.74 18.08 5.92
C GLY A 855 -55.09 17.40 7.26
N GLU A 856 -55.67 16.19 7.18
CA GLU A 856 -56.20 15.48 8.34
C GLU A 856 -55.10 14.74 9.13
N ASN A 857 -54.81 15.23 10.33
CA ASN A 857 -53.87 14.59 11.27
C ASN A 857 -54.62 13.64 12.19
N THR A 858 -54.02 12.49 12.49
CA THR A 858 -54.53 11.53 13.47
C THR A 858 -53.60 11.49 14.67
N ILE A 859 -54.09 11.89 15.84
CA ILE A 859 -53.36 11.91 17.11
C ILE A 859 -53.86 10.77 17.99
N GLU A 860 -52.98 9.85 18.38
CA GLU A 860 -53.27 8.73 19.28
C GLU A 860 -52.75 9.04 20.69
N ILE A 861 -53.60 8.94 21.71
CA ILE A 861 -53.23 9.19 23.10
C ILE A 861 -53.62 7.99 23.95
N LYS A 862 -52.68 7.43 24.73
CA LYS A 862 -52.94 6.30 25.63
C LYS A 862 -52.10 6.40 26.90
N SER A 863 -52.57 5.82 27.99
CA SER A 863 -51.84 5.81 29.27
C SER A 863 -51.52 4.39 29.74
N GLU A 864 -50.46 4.22 30.53
CA GLU A 864 -50.00 2.93 31.06
C GLU A 864 -49.64 3.08 32.54
N ASN A 865 -50.23 2.28 33.42
CA ASN A 865 -49.81 2.22 34.82
C ASN A 865 -48.62 1.27 35.02
N LYS A 866 -47.91 1.40 36.15
CA LYS A 866 -46.75 0.57 36.55
C LYS A 866 -46.99 -0.94 36.61
N TYR A 867 -48.23 -1.40 36.41
CA TYR A 867 -48.59 -2.81 36.30
C TYR A 867 -48.68 -3.31 34.84
N GLY A 868 -48.25 -2.52 33.86
CA GLY A 868 -48.29 -2.86 32.43
C GLY A 868 -49.72 -2.94 31.89
N LYS A 869 -50.64 -2.10 32.40
CA LYS A 869 -52.00 -1.99 31.88
C LYS A 869 -52.16 -0.66 31.16
N VAL A 870 -52.41 -0.77 29.86
CA VAL A 870 -52.58 0.35 28.93
C VAL A 870 -54.07 0.67 28.78
N SER A 871 -54.44 1.94 28.71
CA SER A 871 -55.80 2.38 28.37
C SER A 871 -56.16 1.99 26.93
N GLU A 872 -57.46 2.01 26.61
CA GLU A 872 -57.86 2.16 25.20
C GLU A 872 -57.18 3.42 24.62
N PRO A 873 -56.66 3.38 23.38
CA PRO A 873 -56.08 4.55 22.74
C PRO A 873 -57.16 5.51 22.27
N LEU A 874 -57.20 6.72 22.85
CA LEU A 874 -58.05 7.79 22.37
C LEU A 874 -57.45 8.37 21.10
N VAL A 875 -58.06 8.06 19.96
CA VAL A 875 -57.69 8.63 18.66
C VAL A 875 -58.54 9.87 18.39
N LYS A 876 -57.88 11.00 18.14
CA LYS A 876 -58.50 12.27 17.74
C LYS A 876 -57.99 12.70 16.36
N LYS A 877 -58.90 13.22 15.54
CA LYS A 877 -58.58 13.77 14.22
C LYS A 877 -58.60 15.28 14.28
N VAL A 878 -57.57 15.92 13.71
CA VAL A 878 -57.38 17.38 13.68
C VAL A 878 -57.03 17.76 12.25
N LEU A 879 -57.96 18.41 11.55
CA LEU A 879 -57.73 18.95 10.22
C LEU A 879 -56.95 20.26 10.32
N LEU A 880 -55.68 20.26 9.89
CA LEU A 880 -54.96 21.50 9.63
C LEU A 880 -55.37 22.02 8.26
N ASP A 881 -56.11 23.13 8.24
CA ASP A 881 -56.58 23.81 7.04
C ASP A 881 -56.06 25.25 7.10
N ILE A 882 -54.86 25.45 6.55
CA ILE A 882 -54.22 26.76 6.46
C ILE A 882 -54.91 27.52 5.31
N PRO A 883 -55.57 28.67 5.55
CA PRO A 883 -56.17 29.44 4.48
C PRO A 883 -55.11 29.91 3.48
N ALA A 884 -55.34 29.67 2.20
CA ALA A 884 -54.48 30.19 1.14
C ALA A 884 -54.77 31.70 0.95
N ASP A 885 -53.78 32.55 1.25
CA ASP A 885 -53.84 33.99 0.97
C ASP A 885 -53.77 34.23 -0.56
N GLU A 886 -54.92 34.54 -1.16
CA GLU A 886 -54.97 35.31 -2.42
C GLU A 886 -55.35 36.79 -2.14
N PRO A 887 -54.65 37.76 -2.75
CA PRO A 887 -54.83 39.20 -2.46
C PRO A 887 -56.04 39.81 -3.17
N PRO A 888 -56.60 40.93 -2.68
CA PRO A 888 -56.40 42.19 -3.44
C PRO A 888 -56.40 43.53 -2.65
N ASP A 889 -55.48 44.41 -3.07
CA ASP A 889 -55.68 45.82 -3.50
C ASP A 889 -56.63 46.82 -2.75
N LYS A 890 -55.99 47.88 -2.19
CA LYS A 890 -56.38 49.33 -2.14
C LYS A 890 -57.48 49.94 -1.24
N ALA A 891 -56.98 50.89 -0.41
CA ALA A 891 -57.54 52.23 -0.08
C ALA A 891 -58.79 52.31 0.85
N THR A 892 -59.05 53.39 1.62
CA THR A 892 -58.47 54.75 1.74
C THR A 892 -58.31 55.22 3.21
N ASP A 893 -57.16 55.83 3.52
CA ASP A 893 -56.98 57.18 4.12
C ASP A 893 -57.78 57.65 5.37
N SER A 894 -57.06 57.94 6.47
CA SER A 894 -57.33 59.08 7.40
C SER A 894 -56.21 59.31 8.44
N THR A 895 -55.39 60.35 8.24
CA THR A 895 -54.46 60.99 9.21
C THR A 895 -55.18 61.93 10.22
N PRO A 896 -54.54 62.65 11.20
CA PRO A 896 -53.09 62.87 11.50
C PRO A 896 -52.66 62.84 13.00
N GLU A 897 -51.41 63.30 13.24
CA GLU A 897 -50.82 63.91 14.46
C GLU A 897 -50.15 63.03 15.53
N ASP A 898 -49.05 63.46 16.19
CA ASP A 898 -47.82 64.14 15.73
C ASP A 898 -46.71 63.92 16.80
N GLY A 899 -45.42 63.92 16.45
CA GLY A 899 -44.34 63.70 17.42
C GLY A 899 -42.91 63.67 16.85
N LYS A 900 -42.05 64.62 17.27
CA LYS A 900 -40.71 64.87 16.70
C LYS A 900 -39.54 64.48 17.63
N GLY A 901 -38.44 64.01 17.02
CA GLY A 901 -37.10 63.84 17.61
C GLY A 901 -36.34 62.70 16.90
N ALA A 902 -35.21 62.83 16.20
CA ALA A 902 -33.95 63.59 16.38
C ALA A 902 -33.07 63.08 17.54
N SER A 903 -31.74 62.89 17.42
CA SER A 903 -30.84 62.82 16.24
C SER A 903 -29.39 62.40 16.66
N ALA A 904 -28.64 61.71 15.77
CA ALA A 904 -27.16 61.47 15.82
C ALA A 904 -26.57 60.69 17.03
N GLY A 905 -25.34 60.15 17.00
CA GLY A 905 -24.41 59.87 15.88
C GLY A 905 -22.91 59.73 16.31
N SER A 906 -22.09 59.00 15.52
CA SER A 906 -20.59 58.85 15.60
C SER A 906 -20.00 58.14 16.85
N SER A 907 -18.78 57.55 16.91
CA SER A 907 -17.78 56.95 15.97
C SER A 907 -16.67 56.25 16.84
N THR A 908 -15.64 55.48 16.41
CA THR A 908 -15.05 55.05 15.12
C THR A 908 -15.20 53.51 14.92
N GLY A 909 -14.33 52.60 14.41
CA GLY A 909 -12.94 52.53 13.86
C GLY A 909 -11.90 51.95 14.85
N GLY A 910 -10.97 51.03 14.51
CA GLY A 910 -10.65 50.42 13.19
C GLY A 910 -9.59 49.27 13.21
N SER A 911 -9.13 48.83 12.02
CA SER A 911 -8.35 47.59 11.69
C SER A 911 -9.14 46.27 11.87
N GLY A 912 -8.96 45.17 11.10
CA GLY A 912 -8.05 44.80 9.99
C GLY A 912 -7.59 43.33 10.19
N THR A 913 -7.51 42.40 9.22
CA THR A 913 -7.59 42.41 7.74
C THR A 913 -8.08 41.04 7.20
N ASP A 914 -8.62 41.01 5.97
CA ASP A 914 -8.61 39.95 4.91
C ASP A 914 -8.99 38.48 5.28
N GLU A 915 -10.02 37.85 4.70
CA GLU A 915 -10.17 37.30 3.33
C GLU A 915 -9.33 36.02 3.04
N ALA A 916 -9.79 35.01 2.26
CA ALA A 916 -10.93 34.95 1.32
C ALA A 916 -11.68 33.59 1.32
N ARG A 917 -12.75 33.52 0.50
CA ARG A 917 -13.65 32.37 0.31
C ARG A 917 -13.27 31.48 -0.89
N SER A 918 -13.51 30.17 -0.72
CA SER A 918 -14.32 29.29 -1.59
C SER A 918 -13.83 28.82 -2.98
N ALA A 919 -14.02 27.52 -3.24
CA ALA A 919 -14.05 26.92 -4.57
C ALA A 919 -15.22 25.90 -4.67
N LYS A 920 -15.83 25.76 -5.85
CA LYS A 920 -16.99 24.87 -6.10
C LYS A 920 -16.97 24.36 -7.55
N ASP A 921 -17.51 23.15 -7.74
CA ASP A 921 -17.74 22.36 -8.97
C ASP A 921 -17.51 23.01 -10.35
N GLY A 922 -16.74 22.30 -11.20
CA GLY A 922 -16.73 22.46 -12.66
C GLY A 922 -16.80 21.10 -13.36
N ARG A 923 -17.80 20.87 -14.22
CA ARG A 923 -18.05 19.58 -14.88
C ARG A 923 -17.14 19.36 -16.10
N GLY A 924 -16.66 18.13 -16.28
CA GLY A 924 -16.12 17.66 -17.56
C GLY A 924 -17.22 17.27 -18.56
N THR A 925 -16.91 17.38 -19.85
CA THR A 925 -17.79 16.99 -20.97
C THR A 925 -17.42 15.63 -21.58
N LYS A 926 -18.29 15.13 -22.47
CA LYS A 926 -18.25 13.78 -23.06
C LYS A 926 -17.15 13.60 -24.13
N PRO A 927 -16.82 12.34 -24.51
CA PRO A 927 -16.33 12.02 -25.85
C PRO A 927 -17.39 12.32 -26.94
#